data_AF-A0A319CHT6-F1
#
_entry.id   AF-A0A319CHT6-F1
#
_cell.length_a   1.000
_cell.length_b   1.000
_cell.length_c   1.000
_cell.angle_alpha   90.00
_cell.angle_beta   90.00
_cell.angle_gamma   90.00
#
_symmetry.space_group_name_H-M   'P 1'
#
loop_
_entity.id
_entity.type
_entity.pdbx_description
1 polymer ?
#
loop_
_entity_poly.entity_id
_entity_poly.type
_entity_poly.pdbx_seq_one_letter_code
_entity_poly.pdbx_strand_id
1 'polypeptide(L)'
;MAVEAMCQVAGLQLEDCPGVELRDFNFIKALDMDAGRKSMVEIFTGIQSMIIFSVTSSEKWWKFRVLSVDSDSQATIHMNAAVRLAETTSPRISRTIKLDRSTMQQDAVRVWYDKFTREGLNWGPRFAVMEEVFRDRARAAHVAAATTHLQRGEPFGRYIAHPISIDAMLQTAYVATTAGWVSKLRATVPVAMDSVYVAPPSGLYMDTDRPWCIDTKSESVGFGTMKIDAELFDSSGQVLSCRSRESADESVLRLAGALNLACHQRCNSNILELGSQSQIAEAVRGLLRVGSSFRRYDTYYRGFLADSDLVGKEVFSVTAEEQNSVCSARIPPDKKFDIILVPSVDYWTPALCSRLTPGATVITVGDAPSVIKGTAPSLVTVAGTSGLARKPKADKPPIIVVTRYDKATPLDLQLQKTLQEHFRSVVNIVGLSQVSPATVPDRSFVVSTLEQQQPLLTTINEHELAQLQSITDRVAKIVWIVHGGFIGGEKPDFAPVLGLSRALMLEQPSLQFAVLDVDDERSSASSAAAADTLRNIVHVLDRLIHDPEPDFEFAQRNGNRETVDLPLATARRCKFGIKDPGQIDSIHFVQEEHHPTALQPDDVKISVKSVGMNAKDLYAISDASCSCECAGVVTAAGDNVSEFKAGDRVVAMAPGHFATVERFPHWAVSKLRDEEDFTTTSTIPIVFSTVIYALKHRANLQPGETVLIHSAAGGVGLAAIQYAKHLGAKIFATVGTESKKWFLVEKYGLDPAHIFSSRNSSFLPAIMEATSGQGVDVVLNSLTGDLLRSSFEACADFGRFVEIGKRDILDHGILDMSTFGRNVSFMAFDLSNLYLPTKPTHHQLWKVLLTESLDFVRSKICEPCFPIKTFDASDITDAFRHFSLGTRLGKVTVSFQDPNTKIKVIPTKYETAFSAHKCYLMIGCLGGLGRSLSKWMISSGARRFIFMGRSGTDKPEAQGMVDDLRAQGAHVTVIRGDVCRYEDVERAVAAAADYPIGGVIQDSMALSEALWSEMSHRAWHTTLGPKVRGTWNLHRALSYQPPSELDFFVMTSSISGTVGTATESNYCAANAFLDAFARYRNRLGLPAISIDYGMISEVGYLHEHPDIEALMQRKGIHPIKEDELLQIMNLALGNQEPCTWDARYDHLAGSHLLTDVEFIGLHEQRDRGFEGDNHVFADPRAALFTASFARRRAAAERQHSTTTAAQHLPADIARAVLLRRDQRDPGALLPALRAVVSKKISKSGNISTTLKKT
;
A
#
# COMPACT_ATOMS: atom_id res chain seq x y z
N MET A 1 -3.71 27.03 19.76
CA MET A 1 -4.32 26.30 20.91
C MET A 1 -3.52 26.48 22.22
N ALA A 2 -2.86 25.48 22.82
CA ALA A 2 -2.29 25.62 24.19
C ALA A 2 -1.35 26.82 24.40
N VAL A 3 -0.43 27.00 23.45
CA VAL A 3 0.46 28.16 23.35
C VAL A 3 -0.28 29.50 23.37
N GLU A 4 -1.30 29.61 22.53
CA GLU A 4 -2.09 30.80 22.27
C GLU A 4 -2.99 31.15 23.47
N ALA A 5 -3.58 30.13 24.10
CA ALA A 5 -4.33 30.28 25.34
C ALA A 5 -3.47 30.81 26.49
N MET A 6 -2.21 30.35 26.62
CA MET A 6 -1.29 30.88 27.63
C MET A 6 -0.85 32.32 27.34
N CYS A 7 -0.58 32.66 26.07
CA CYS A 7 -0.32 34.04 25.68
C CYS A 7 -1.51 34.95 26.03
N GLN A 8 -2.74 34.53 25.72
CA GLN A 8 -3.96 35.29 26.05
C GLN A 8 -4.16 35.45 27.56
N VAL A 9 -4.00 34.38 28.35
CA VAL A 9 -4.12 34.43 29.83
C VAL A 9 -3.05 35.33 30.46
N ALA A 10 -1.85 35.40 29.88
CA ALA A 10 -0.75 36.22 30.38
C ALA A 10 -0.69 37.64 29.78
N GLY A 11 -1.55 37.98 28.82
CA GLY A 11 -1.52 39.26 28.11
C GLY A 11 -0.29 39.46 27.21
N LEU A 12 0.34 38.39 26.73
CA LEU A 12 1.55 38.41 25.91
C LEU A 12 1.23 38.26 24.42
N GLN A 13 2.00 38.92 23.55
CA GLN A 13 2.05 38.54 22.13
C GLN A 13 2.76 37.18 21.96
N LEU A 14 2.61 36.56 20.79
CA LEU A 14 3.22 35.26 20.55
C LEU A 14 4.76 35.37 20.48
N GLU A 15 5.28 36.44 19.89
CA GLU A 15 6.71 36.76 19.81
C GLU A 15 7.38 36.92 21.19
N ASP A 16 6.65 37.47 22.17
CA ASP A 16 7.11 37.65 23.56
C ASP A 16 6.99 36.37 24.42
N CYS A 17 6.49 35.27 23.86
CA CYS A 17 6.19 34.07 24.65
C CYS A 17 7.50 33.38 25.11
N PRO A 18 7.85 33.39 26.43
CA PRO A 18 9.09 32.78 26.92
C PRO A 18 9.08 31.26 26.76
N GLY A 19 7.88 30.71 26.59
CA GLY A 19 7.66 29.29 26.48
C GLY A 19 6.40 28.83 27.18
N VAL A 20 6.01 27.60 26.88
CA VAL A 20 4.85 26.93 27.47
C VAL A 20 5.25 25.52 27.84
N GLU A 21 5.17 25.16 29.12
CA GLU A 21 5.29 23.79 29.59
C GLU A 21 3.92 23.14 29.68
N LEU A 22 3.78 21.92 29.17
CA LEU A 22 2.59 21.10 29.33
C LEU A 22 2.94 19.77 29.99
N ARG A 23 2.03 19.25 30.82
CA ARG A 23 2.14 17.94 31.49
C ARG A 23 0.80 17.23 31.46
N ASP A 24 0.84 15.91 31.66
CA ASP A 24 -0.33 15.06 31.84
C ASP A 24 -1.33 15.15 30.66
N PHE A 25 -0.82 15.14 29.42
CA PHE A 25 -1.69 15.10 28.24
C PHE A 25 -2.43 13.78 28.20
N ASN A 26 -3.73 13.86 28.02
CA ASN A 26 -4.60 12.73 27.76
C ASN A 26 -5.44 13.03 26.51
N PHE A 27 -5.25 12.24 25.45
CA PHE A 27 -6.01 12.32 24.21
C PHE A 27 -7.23 11.38 24.34
N ILE A 28 -8.40 11.97 24.55
CA ILE A 28 -9.64 11.25 24.87
C ILE A 28 -10.34 10.75 23.60
N LYS A 29 -10.30 11.54 22.52
CA LYS A 29 -11.01 11.22 21.27
C LYS A 29 -10.40 12.00 20.10
N ALA A 30 -10.19 11.32 18.96
CA ALA A 30 -9.75 11.98 17.73
C ALA A 30 -10.78 13.02 17.25
N LEU A 31 -10.31 14.11 16.63
CA LEU A 31 -11.15 15.10 15.96
C LEU A 31 -11.21 14.77 14.47
N ASP A 32 -12.38 14.32 14.03
CA ASP A 32 -12.67 13.99 12.63
C ASP A 32 -13.25 15.21 11.89
N MET A 33 -12.58 15.61 10.80
CA MET A 33 -12.91 16.77 9.97
C MET A 33 -13.35 16.42 8.54
N ASP A 34 -13.98 15.26 8.31
CA ASP A 34 -14.51 14.88 7.00
C ASP A 34 -15.54 15.91 6.46
N ALA A 35 -15.06 16.75 5.54
CA ALA A 35 -15.82 17.83 4.91
C ALA A 35 -16.99 17.34 4.03
N GLY A 36 -17.04 16.04 3.70
CA GLY A 36 -18.16 15.44 2.98
C GLY A 36 -19.36 15.06 3.85
N ARG A 37 -19.20 15.03 5.19
CA ARG A 37 -20.21 14.49 6.12
C ARG A 37 -20.69 15.44 7.21
N LYS A 38 -19.93 16.46 7.60
CA LYS A 38 -20.29 17.41 8.67
C LYS A 38 -20.31 18.84 8.15
N SER A 39 -21.44 19.52 8.29
CA SER A 39 -21.66 20.85 7.73
C SER A 39 -20.96 21.98 8.48
N MET A 40 -20.68 21.79 9.79
CA MET A 40 -19.86 22.71 10.59
C MET A 40 -19.39 21.99 11.87
N VAL A 41 -18.14 22.22 12.30
CA VAL A 41 -17.61 21.78 13.60
C VAL A 41 -16.86 22.95 14.22
N GLU A 42 -17.29 23.40 15.40
CA GLU A 42 -16.61 24.48 16.12
C GLU A 42 -15.64 23.89 17.16
N ILE A 43 -14.45 24.47 17.29
CA ILE A 43 -13.41 24.03 18.24
C ILE A 43 -13.23 25.10 19.31
N PHE A 44 -13.42 24.72 20.56
CA PHE A 44 -13.24 25.58 21.72
C PHE A 44 -12.01 25.16 22.52
N THR A 45 -11.28 26.17 23.00
CA THR A 45 -10.16 25.99 23.92
C THR A 45 -10.59 26.44 25.32
N GLY A 46 -10.58 25.52 26.28
CA GLY A 46 -10.88 25.81 27.67
C GLY A 46 -9.61 25.95 28.51
N ILE A 47 -9.53 27.01 29.32
CA ILE A 47 -8.44 27.22 30.28
C ILE A 47 -9.00 27.66 31.63
N GLN A 48 -8.53 27.06 32.72
CA GLN A 48 -9.01 27.30 34.08
C GLN A 48 -7.85 27.20 35.07
N SER A 49 -7.76 28.08 36.08
CA SER A 49 -6.73 27.95 37.11
C SER A 49 -6.90 26.63 37.87
N MET A 50 -5.79 25.92 38.09
CA MET A 50 -5.81 24.57 38.66
C MET A 50 -5.99 24.65 40.18
N ILE A 51 -7.05 24.07 40.72
CA ILE A 51 -7.29 24.04 42.18
C ILE A 51 -6.24 23.13 42.83
N ILE A 52 -5.47 23.64 43.78
CA ILE A 52 -4.45 22.89 44.53
C ILE A 52 -5.09 22.25 45.77
N PHE A 53 -5.95 23.00 46.47
CA PHE A 53 -6.77 22.54 47.61
C PHE A 53 -8.13 23.27 47.60
N SER A 54 -9.08 22.80 48.39
CA SER A 54 -10.48 23.31 48.45
C SER A 54 -10.65 24.82 48.71
N VAL A 55 -9.58 25.53 49.09
CA VAL A 55 -9.57 26.98 49.35
C VAL A 55 -8.43 27.70 48.60
N THR A 56 -7.71 27.06 47.67
CA THR A 56 -6.54 27.67 47.01
C THR A 56 -6.29 27.15 45.60
N SER A 57 -6.18 28.07 44.65
CA SER A 57 -5.87 27.80 43.23
C SER A 57 -4.40 28.09 42.90
N SER A 58 -3.89 27.46 41.83
CA SER A 58 -2.52 27.64 41.38
C SER A 58 -2.35 28.94 40.61
N GLU A 59 -1.39 29.74 41.04
CA GLU A 59 -0.93 30.93 40.31
C GLU A 59 -0.07 30.56 39.09
N LYS A 60 0.45 29.33 39.03
CA LYS A 60 1.42 28.89 37.99
C LYS A 60 0.84 27.90 36.98
N TRP A 61 0.09 26.89 37.42
CA TRP A 61 -0.43 25.82 36.57
C TRP A 61 -1.91 25.99 36.28
N TRP A 62 -2.27 25.80 35.01
CA TRP A 62 -3.62 25.95 34.48
C TRP A 62 -4.08 24.62 33.89
N LYS A 63 -5.36 24.29 34.07
CA LYS A 63 -6.00 23.16 33.41
C LYS A 63 -6.43 23.58 32.00
N PHE A 64 -5.83 22.97 31.00
CA PHE A 64 -6.11 23.18 29.59
C PHE A 64 -6.96 22.05 29.03
N ARG A 65 -7.94 22.37 28.17
CA ARG A 65 -8.78 21.40 27.47
C ARG A 65 -9.06 21.85 26.03
N VAL A 66 -9.16 20.90 25.12
CA VAL A 66 -9.70 21.12 23.76
C VAL A 66 -11.01 20.35 23.65
N LEU A 67 -12.08 21.02 23.23
CA LEU A 67 -13.38 20.42 22.97
C LEU A 67 -13.94 20.90 21.62
N SER A 68 -14.77 20.09 20.98
CA SER A 68 -15.54 20.50 19.80
C SER A 68 -17.03 20.46 20.11
N VAL A 69 -17.80 21.22 19.33
CA VAL A 69 -19.26 21.17 19.30
C VAL A 69 -19.67 20.92 17.85
N ASP A 70 -20.53 19.92 17.65
CA ASP A 70 -21.12 19.58 16.35
C ASP A 70 -22.47 20.26 16.12
N SER A 71 -23.06 20.06 14.94
CA SER A 71 -24.37 20.60 14.57
C SER A 71 -25.51 20.19 15.52
N ASP A 72 -25.35 19.08 16.23
CA ASP A 72 -26.33 18.52 17.17
C ASP A 72 -26.12 19.06 18.61
N SER A 73 -25.26 20.09 18.73
CA SER A 73 -24.85 20.75 19.99
C SER A 73 -24.21 19.81 21.02
N GLN A 74 -23.61 18.69 20.61
CA GLN A 74 -22.92 17.77 21.52
C GLN A 74 -21.46 18.19 21.73
N ALA A 75 -21.13 18.61 22.96
CA ALA A 75 -19.76 18.96 23.32
C ALA A 75 -18.89 17.70 23.53
N THR A 76 -17.93 17.47 22.63
CA THR A 76 -16.93 16.39 22.74
C THR A 76 -15.61 16.94 23.26
N ILE A 77 -15.13 16.48 24.41
CA ILE A 77 -13.75 16.76 24.88
C ILE A 77 -12.77 15.85 24.14
N HIS A 78 -11.77 16.45 23.49
CA HIS A 78 -10.74 15.74 22.73
C HIS A 78 -9.45 15.54 23.51
N MET A 79 -9.06 16.51 24.34
CA MET A 79 -7.79 16.48 25.06
C MET A 79 -7.87 17.28 26.36
N ASN A 80 -7.20 16.80 27.40
CA ASN A 80 -6.89 17.53 28.64
C ASN A 80 -5.37 17.58 28.86
N ALA A 81 -4.86 18.65 29.46
CA ALA A 81 -3.48 18.76 29.96
C ALA A 81 -3.39 19.77 31.11
N ALA A 82 -2.30 19.73 31.89
CA ALA A 82 -1.85 20.85 32.72
C ALA A 82 -0.87 21.71 31.91
N VAL A 83 -0.94 23.04 32.03
CA VAL A 83 -0.11 24.00 31.26
C VAL A 83 0.38 25.17 32.11
N ARG A 84 1.60 25.66 31.83
CA ARG A 84 2.15 26.90 32.40
C ARG A 84 3.06 27.63 31.40
N LEU A 85 3.42 28.88 31.69
CA LEU A 85 4.55 29.55 31.01
C LEU A 85 5.89 28.98 31.50
N ALA A 86 6.90 29.05 30.62
CA ALA A 86 8.29 28.73 30.96
C ALA A 86 8.93 29.77 31.90
N GLU A 87 9.91 29.34 32.71
CA GLU A 87 10.63 30.22 33.64
C GLU A 87 11.83 30.88 32.95
N THR A 88 11.93 32.21 33.04
CA THR A 88 12.91 33.04 32.30
C THR A 88 14.36 32.92 32.76
N THR A 89 14.64 32.26 33.88
CA THR A 89 15.95 32.23 34.56
C THR A 89 16.63 30.85 34.62
N SER A 90 15.99 29.79 34.11
CA SER A 90 16.53 28.42 34.13
C SER A 90 17.26 28.07 32.84
N PRO A 91 18.34 27.26 32.87
CA PRO A 91 19.14 26.96 31.68
C PRO A 91 18.33 26.20 30.62
N ARG A 92 18.46 26.65 29.37
CA ARG A 92 17.83 26.04 28.19
C ARG A 92 18.31 24.60 27.99
N ILE A 93 17.36 23.76 27.60
CA ILE A 93 17.37 22.29 27.58
C ILE A 93 18.67 21.69 27.03
N SER A 94 19.24 20.74 27.77
CA SER A 94 20.32 19.89 27.28
C SER A 94 19.79 18.62 26.64
N ARG A 95 20.44 18.17 25.55
CA ARG A 95 20.12 16.90 24.88
C ARG A 95 20.33 15.70 25.79
N THR A 96 19.30 14.88 25.91
CA THR A 96 19.26 13.63 26.69
C THR A 96 19.44 12.40 25.79
N ILE A 97 18.91 12.44 24.57
CA ILE A 97 19.12 11.41 23.55
C ILE A 97 20.38 11.76 22.76
N LYS A 98 21.29 10.79 22.59
CA LYS A 98 22.52 10.95 21.79
C LYS A 98 22.70 9.71 20.91
N LEU A 99 22.39 9.83 19.62
CA LEU A 99 22.58 8.77 18.63
C LEU A 99 23.77 9.12 17.72
N ASP A 100 24.64 8.14 17.47
CA ASP A 100 25.74 8.29 16.51
C ASP A 100 25.30 7.81 15.13
N ARG A 101 24.90 8.77 14.28
CA ARG A 101 24.43 8.51 12.91
C ARG A 101 25.46 7.80 12.03
N SER A 102 26.76 7.86 12.34
CA SER A 102 27.80 7.13 11.58
C SER A 102 27.76 5.60 11.77
N THR A 103 27.28 5.17 12.94
CA THR A 103 27.11 3.74 13.28
C THR A 103 25.76 3.17 12.83
N MET A 104 24.79 4.05 12.59
CA MET A 104 23.43 3.72 12.14
C MET A 104 23.40 3.30 10.66
N GLN A 105 22.22 2.91 10.18
CA GLN A 105 21.94 2.65 8.78
C GLN A 105 20.90 3.65 8.29
N GLN A 106 21.21 4.39 7.23
CA GLN A 106 20.24 5.23 6.51
C GLN A 106 19.31 4.31 5.70
N ASP A 107 18.00 4.57 5.79
CA ASP A 107 16.97 3.95 4.95
C ASP A 107 16.35 5.04 4.06
N ALA A 108 15.84 4.65 2.88
CA ALA A 108 15.17 5.59 1.99
C ALA A 108 13.81 6.02 2.57
N VAL A 109 13.59 7.34 2.71
CA VAL A 109 12.40 7.91 3.37
C VAL A 109 11.08 7.50 2.71
N ARG A 110 11.07 7.37 1.38
CA ARG A 110 9.91 6.87 0.60
C ARG A 110 9.42 5.51 1.12
N VAL A 111 10.32 4.59 1.51
CA VAL A 111 9.94 3.26 2.04
C VAL A 111 9.11 3.39 3.32
N TRP A 112 9.43 4.36 4.16
CA TRP A 112 8.68 4.63 5.40
C TRP A 112 7.34 5.29 5.11
N TYR A 113 7.25 6.32 4.25
CA TYR A 113 5.95 6.92 3.87
C TYR A 113 5.02 5.99 3.09
N ASP A 114 5.56 5.17 2.19
CA ASP A 114 4.79 4.14 1.49
C ASP A 114 4.23 3.12 2.50
N LYS A 115 5.02 2.73 3.51
CA LYS A 115 4.55 1.84 4.58
C LYS A 115 3.56 2.51 5.54
N PHE A 116 3.76 3.77 5.90
CA PHE A 116 2.80 4.56 6.69
C PHE A 116 1.43 4.59 6.00
N THR A 117 1.42 4.92 4.70
CA THR A 117 0.22 4.91 3.87
C THR A 117 -0.44 3.53 3.83
N ARG A 118 0.35 2.45 3.61
CA ARG A 118 -0.17 1.06 3.61
C ARG A 118 -0.80 0.65 4.96
N GLU A 119 -0.33 1.19 6.09
CA GLU A 119 -0.91 0.94 7.42
C GLU A 119 -2.07 1.90 7.79
N GLY A 120 -2.39 2.89 6.94
CA GLY A 120 -3.46 3.87 7.15
C GLY A 120 -3.04 5.23 7.72
N LEU A 121 -1.74 5.44 7.96
CA LEU A 121 -1.15 6.73 8.35
C LEU A 121 -0.90 7.60 7.11
N ASN A 122 -1.98 8.12 6.54
CA ASN A 122 -2.02 8.81 5.25
C ASN A 122 -1.60 10.29 5.36
N TRP A 123 -0.33 10.56 5.66
CA TRP A 123 0.21 11.92 5.61
C TRP A 123 0.23 12.45 4.16
N GLY A 124 -0.58 13.48 3.89
CA GLY A 124 -0.59 14.14 2.58
C GLY A 124 0.74 14.88 2.29
N PRO A 125 0.99 15.32 1.04
CA PRO A 125 2.28 15.86 0.62
C PRO A 125 2.82 17.05 1.43
N ARG A 126 1.95 17.80 2.13
CA ARG A 126 2.36 18.90 3.02
C ARG A 126 2.82 18.44 4.40
N PHE A 127 2.46 17.23 4.81
CA PHE A 127 2.81 16.64 6.11
C PHE A 127 3.95 15.61 6.04
N ALA A 128 4.29 15.12 4.85
CA ALA A 128 5.45 14.26 4.63
C ALA A 128 6.75 15.10 4.62
N VAL A 129 7.28 15.42 5.81
CA VAL A 129 8.36 16.40 6.00
C VAL A 129 9.70 15.81 6.47
N MET A 130 9.81 14.50 6.65
CA MET A 130 11.11 13.85 6.86
C MET A 130 11.90 13.84 5.55
N GLU A 131 13.21 14.12 5.60
CA GLU A 131 14.10 14.16 4.43
C GLU A 131 15.13 13.03 4.43
N GLU A 132 15.70 12.73 5.60
CA GLU A 132 16.52 11.55 5.86
C GLU A 132 15.94 10.74 7.01
N VAL A 133 16.11 9.41 6.99
CA VAL A 133 15.74 8.51 8.10
C VAL A 133 16.88 7.52 8.34
N PHE A 134 17.25 7.35 9.61
CA PHE A 134 18.30 6.48 10.11
C PHE A 134 17.73 5.56 11.19
N ARG A 135 18.20 4.31 11.23
CA ARG A 135 17.84 3.29 12.24
C ARG A 135 19.07 2.57 12.77
N ASP A 136 18.89 1.76 13.80
CA ASP A 136 19.91 0.79 14.20
C ASP A 136 20.29 -0.14 13.02
N ARG A 137 21.61 -0.33 12.85
CA ARG A 137 22.19 -1.19 11.82
C ARG A 137 21.91 -2.67 12.11
N ALA A 138 21.96 -3.07 13.39
CA ALA A 138 21.69 -4.45 13.82
C ALA A 138 20.18 -4.79 13.93
N ARG A 139 19.30 -3.77 13.88
CA ARG A 139 17.84 -3.86 14.10
C ARG A 139 17.46 -4.54 15.44
N ALA A 140 18.27 -4.29 16.46
CA ALA A 140 18.10 -4.75 17.83
C ALA A 140 17.71 -3.61 18.78
N ALA A 141 18.17 -2.38 18.52
CA ALA A 141 17.82 -1.20 19.32
C ALA A 141 16.60 -0.46 18.75
N HIS A 142 15.65 -0.14 19.62
CA HIS A 142 14.43 0.61 19.32
C HIS A 142 14.69 2.13 19.23
N VAL A 143 15.59 2.53 18.33
CA VAL A 143 16.02 3.92 18.10
C VAL A 143 15.92 4.29 16.63
N ALA A 144 15.61 5.56 16.36
CA ALA A 144 15.61 6.14 15.03
C ALA A 144 16.06 7.60 15.07
N ALA A 145 16.54 8.10 13.95
CA ALA A 145 16.86 9.51 13.77
C ALA A 145 16.40 9.97 12.38
N ALA A 146 16.09 11.26 12.22
CA ALA A 146 15.65 11.83 10.96
C ALA A 146 16.12 13.28 10.78
N THR A 147 15.74 13.89 9.66
CA THR A 147 15.85 15.34 9.41
C THR A 147 14.54 15.91 8.86
N THR A 148 14.26 17.19 9.11
CA THR A 148 13.09 17.94 8.61
C THR A 148 13.43 19.42 8.46
N HIS A 149 12.79 20.15 7.54
CA HIS A 149 12.76 21.61 7.61
C HIS A 149 11.73 22.12 8.62
N LEU A 150 12.04 23.24 9.26
CA LEU A 150 11.10 23.95 10.12
C LEU A 150 10.20 24.87 9.29
N GLN A 151 8.89 24.78 9.48
CA GLN A 151 7.93 25.71 8.88
C GLN A 151 7.39 26.72 9.90
N ARG A 152 7.02 27.90 9.40
CA ARG A 152 6.32 28.98 10.11
C ARG A 152 5.07 29.39 9.33
N GLY A 153 4.09 29.97 10.00
CA GLY A 153 2.82 30.39 9.37
C GLY A 153 2.88 31.82 8.86
N GLU A 154 2.84 32.01 7.54
CA GLU A 154 2.77 33.32 6.87
C GLU A 154 1.44 34.07 7.16
N PRO A 155 1.43 35.42 7.18
CA PRO A 155 2.57 36.35 7.06
C PRO A 155 3.00 36.98 8.40
N PHE A 156 2.46 36.53 9.54
CA PHE A 156 2.72 37.09 10.89
C PHE A 156 2.86 36.00 11.96
N GLY A 157 3.55 34.89 11.64
CA GLY A 157 3.99 33.88 12.60
C GLY A 157 2.91 33.32 13.54
N ARG A 158 1.85 32.67 13.03
CA ARG A 158 0.77 32.10 13.90
C ARG A 158 1.22 31.01 14.90
N TYR A 159 2.41 30.44 14.72
CA TYR A 159 2.97 29.38 15.55
C TYR A 159 4.48 29.56 15.66
N ILE A 160 5.07 29.26 16.82
CA ILE A 160 6.53 29.38 17.01
C ILE A 160 7.29 28.17 16.40
N ALA A 161 6.60 27.05 16.21
CA ALA A 161 6.93 26.02 15.23
C ALA A 161 5.62 25.57 14.61
N HIS A 162 5.53 25.46 13.28
CA HIS A 162 4.30 24.97 12.64
C HIS A 162 4.01 23.53 13.10
N PRO A 163 2.76 23.14 13.38
CA PRO A 163 2.44 21.81 13.93
C PRO A 163 3.01 20.65 13.12
N ILE A 164 3.16 20.80 11.80
CA ILE A 164 3.74 19.79 10.91
C ILE A 164 5.21 19.46 11.27
N SER A 165 6.02 20.45 11.63
CA SER A 165 7.41 20.20 12.03
C SER A 165 7.53 19.54 13.41
N ILE A 166 6.49 19.64 14.26
CA ILE A 166 6.38 18.88 15.51
C ILE A 166 5.90 17.46 15.22
N ASP A 167 4.97 17.29 14.27
CA ASP A 167 4.48 15.98 13.82
C ASP A 167 5.59 15.10 13.21
N ALA A 168 6.61 15.70 12.59
CA ALA A 168 7.83 15.01 12.15
C ALA A 168 8.50 14.17 13.26
N MET A 169 8.41 14.60 14.52
CA MET A 169 8.94 13.85 15.67
C MET A 169 8.14 12.56 15.92
N LEU A 170 6.81 12.62 15.75
CA LEU A 170 5.93 11.46 15.84
C LEU A 170 6.16 10.52 14.65
N GLN A 171 6.33 11.06 13.44
CA GLN A 171 6.70 10.28 12.24
C GLN A 171 8.01 9.50 12.45
N THR A 172 9.05 10.16 12.98
CA THR A 172 10.33 9.52 13.35
C THR A 172 10.16 8.49 14.47
N ALA A 173 9.24 8.72 15.41
CA ALA A 173 8.96 7.80 16.49
C ALA A 173 8.39 6.45 16.04
N TYR A 174 7.50 6.45 15.05
CA TYR A 174 6.98 5.20 14.46
C TYR A 174 8.09 4.37 13.79
N VAL A 175 9.19 4.98 13.33
CA VAL A 175 10.37 4.23 12.86
C VAL A 175 11.03 3.51 14.04
N ALA A 176 11.24 4.21 15.16
CA ALA A 176 11.90 3.68 16.36
C ALA A 176 11.15 2.49 16.99
N THR A 177 9.82 2.51 17.02
CA THR A 177 9.01 1.43 17.64
C THR A 177 9.24 0.07 16.98
N THR A 178 9.64 0.04 15.72
CA THR A 178 9.89 -1.21 14.96
C THR A 178 11.32 -1.72 15.04
N ALA A 179 12.24 -1.00 15.72
CA ALA A 179 13.70 -1.18 15.58
C ALA A 179 14.18 -1.17 14.11
N GLY A 180 13.49 -0.43 13.24
CA GLY A 180 13.80 -0.35 11.81
C GLY A 180 13.28 -1.51 10.95
N TRP A 181 12.41 -2.38 11.49
CA TRP A 181 11.73 -3.41 10.70
C TRP A 181 10.44 -2.87 10.08
N VAL A 182 10.52 -2.33 8.86
CA VAL A 182 9.39 -1.78 8.09
C VAL A 182 8.16 -2.70 8.11
N SER A 183 8.32 -4.02 7.94
CA SER A 183 7.22 -5.00 7.96
C SER A 183 6.49 -5.15 9.31
N LYS A 184 7.16 -4.83 10.42
CA LYS A 184 6.59 -4.84 11.78
C LYS A 184 5.82 -3.57 12.12
N LEU A 185 5.91 -2.52 11.29
CA LEU A 185 5.13 -1.30 11.52
C LEU A 185 3.63 -1.62 11.53
N ARG A 186 2.93 -1.09 12.53
CA ARG A 186 1.47 -1.03 12.62
C ARG A 186 1.07 0.40 12.94
N ALA A 187 -0.05 0.86 12.37
CA ALA A 187 -0.59 2.17 12.71
C ALA A 187 -1.05 2.19 14.17
N THR A 188 -0.52 3.13 14.93
CA THR A 188 -0.99 3.49 16.28
C THR A 188 -1.19 5.01 16.32
N VAL A 189 -1.81 5.52 17.39
CA VAL A 189 -2.02 6.95 17.61
C VAL A 189 -1.63 7.32 19.05
N PRO A 190 -1.17 8.55 19.32
CA PRO A 190 -0.84 8.97 20.69
C PRO A 190 -2.10 9.00 21.58
N VAL A 191 -2.03 8.31 22.72
CA VAL A 191 -3.11 8.29 23.73
C VAL A 191 -2.81 9.18 24.94
N ALA A 192 -1.54 9.31 25.32
CA ALA A 192 -1.08 10.18 26.39
C ALA A 192 0.32 10.74 26.10
N MET A 193 0.69 11.84 26.76
CA MET A 193 2.07 12.34 26.83
C MET A 193 2.32 12.92 28.24
N ASP A 194 3.28 12.35 28.97
CA ASP A 194 3.63 12.81 30.33
C ASP A 194 4.00 14.30 30.34
N SER A 195 4.74 14.75 29.32
CA SER A 195 5.40 16.05 29.35
C SER A 195 5.77 16.56 27.95
N VAL A 196 5.35 17.79 27.63
CA VAL A 196 5.80 18.57 26.46
C VAL A 196 6.23 19.96 26.94
N TYR A 197 7.03 20.67 26.17
CA TYR A 197 7.34 22.09 26.38
C TYR A 197 7.42 22.69 24.99
N VAL A 198 7.23 24.00 24.84
CA VAL A 198 7.34 24.76 23.58
C VAL A 198 7.98 26.11 24.00
N ALA A 199 9.31 26.39 23.96
CA ALA A 199 9.93 27.59 24.63
C ALA A 199 11.34 28.17 24.24
N PRO A 200 11.47 29.37 23.62
CA PRO A 200 12.71 29.86 23.01
C PRO A 200 14.04 29.63 23.76
N PRO A 201 14.93 28.84 23.14
CA PRO A 201 16.35 29.10 22.95
C PRO A 201 16.74 30.56 22.64
N SER A 202 18.01 30.74 22.29
CA SER A 202 18.81 31.90 22.68
C SER A 202 18.95 32.98 21.62
N GLY A 203 17.86 33.48 21.06
CA GLY A 203 17.90 34.68 20.23
C GLY A 203 16.70 34.84 19.31
N LEU A 204 16.63 36.01 18.65
CA LEU A 204 15.53 36.37 17.78
C LEU A 204 15.59 35.74 16.37
N TYR A 205 16.43 34.72 16.10
CA TYR A 205 16.48 33.99 14.83
C TYR A 205 16.65 32.47 14.99
N MET A 206 15.82 31.69 14.27
CA MET A 206 15.97 30.25 13.99
C MET A 206 16.50 30.17 12.57
N ASP A 207 17.42 29.24 12.31
CA ASP A 207 17.73 28.86 10.94
C ASP A 207 16.65 27.89 10.43
N THR A 208 15.64 28.39 9.70
CA THR A 208 14.64 27.56 9.00
C THR A 208 15.20 26.87 7.76
N ASP A 209 16.29 27.42 7.22
CA ASP A 209 16.85 27.09 5.90
C ASP A 209 17.80 25.89 5.98
N ARG A 210 18.21 25.49 7.18
CA ARG A 210 18.93 24.23 7.43
C ARG A 210 18.00 23.10 7.88
N PRO A 211 18.34 21.84 7.55
CA PRO A 211 17.64 20.68 8.07
C PRO A 211 17.84 20.56 9.59
N TRP A 212 16.73 20.48 10.31
CA TRP A 212 16.69 20.19 11.74
C TRP A 212 16.75 18.68 11.94
N CYS A 213 17.53 18.26 12.92
CA CYS A 213 17.72 16.85 13.26
C CYS A 213 16.69 16.40 14.29
N ILE A 214 16.13 15.21 14.08
CA ILE A 214 15.29 14.50 15.05
C ILE A 214 16.05 13.27 15.52
N ASP A 215 16.16 13.05 16.84
CA ASP A 215 16.62 11.78 17.41
C ASP A 215 15.55 11.23 18.35
N THR A 216 15.26 9.93 18.25
CA THR A 216 14.14 9.29 18.96
C THR A 216 14.52 7.91 19.51
N LYS A 217 14.05 7.63 20.73
CA LYS A 217 14.12 6.32 21.40
C LYS A 217 12.70 5.86 21.72
N SER A 218 12.45 4.55 21.65
CA SER A 218 11.22 3.95 22.17
C SER A 218 11.50 2.71 23.03
N GLU A 219 10.57 2.40 23.92
CA GLU A 219 10.57 1.23 24.78
C GLU A 219 9.16 0.66 24.91
N SER A 220 9.02 -0.68 24.88
CA SER A 220 7.72 -1.33 25.03
C SER A 220 7.31 -1.34 26.50
N VAL A 221 6.12 -0.82 26.80
CA VAL A 221 5.61 -0.69 28.18
C VAL A 221 4.22 -1.32 28.26
N GLY A 222 4.16 -2.58 28.69
CA GLY A 222 2.90 -3.32 28.79
C GLY A 222 2.41 -3.89 27.46
N PHE A 223 1.09 -3.98 27.29
CA PHE A 223 0.46 -4.70 26.19
C PHE A 223 0.03 -3.73 25.07
N GLY A 224 0.82 -3.67 23.98
CA GLY A 224 0.53 -2.82 22.81
C GLY A 224 0.93 -1.34 22.95
N THR A 225 1.32 -0.88 24.14
CA THR A 225 1.75 0.51 24.37
C THR A 225 3.28 0.64 24.26
N MET A 226 3.72 1.70 23.58
CA MET A 226 5.12 2.09 23.44
C MET A 226 5.33 3.44 24.13
N LYS A 227 6.31 3.55 25.03
CA LYS A 227 6.81 4.84 25.50
C LYS A 227 7.88 5.34 24.53
N ILE A 228 7.88 6.64 24.28
CA ILE A 228 8.65 7.28 23.21
C ILE A 228 9.24 8.58 23.77
N ASP A 229 10.55 8.74 23.64
CA ASP A 229 11.29 9.95 23.96
C ASP A 229 11.87 10.50 22.63
N ALA A 230 11.61 11.77 22.28
CA ALA A 230 12.04 12.37 21.00
C ALA A 230 12.53 13.82 21.15
N GLU A 231 13.56 14.20 20.39
CA GLU A 231 14.19 15.52 20.40
C GLU A 231 14.39 16.07 18.97
N LEU A 232 13.88 17.26 18.68
CA LEU A 232 14.15 18.07 17.47
C LEU A 232 15.14 19.20 17.82
N PHE A 233 16.27 19.27 17.12
CA PHE A 233 17.40 20.16 17.42
C PHE A 233 18.15 20.56 16.13
N ASP A 234 18.90 21.66 16.18
CA ASP A 234 19.62 22.19 15.02
C ASP A 234 21.01 21.55 14.85
N SER A 235 21.76 22.00 13.84
CA SER A 235 23.14 21.56 13.60
C SER A 235 24.14 21.94 14.72
N SER A 236 23.81 22.87 15.64
CA SER A 236 24.63 23.21 16.81
C SER A 236 24.29 22.39 18.07
N GLY A 237 23.24 21.56 18.01
CA GLY A 237 22.73 20.78 19.15
C GLY A 237 21.77 21.55 20.06
N GLN A 238 21.32 22.72 19.62
CA GLN A 238 20.36 23.61 20.27
C GLN A 238 18.92 23.20 19.92
N VAL A 239 18.03 23.26 20.90
CA VAL A 239 16.86 22.37 20.94
C VAL A 239 15.54 23.13 20.74
N LEU A 240 15.01 23.09 19.51
CA LEU A 240 13.74 23.71 19.08
C LEU A 240 12.52 22.85 19.33
N SER A 241 12.63 21.53 19.42
CA SER A 241 11.57 20.72 20.01
C SER A 241 12.10 19.39 20.53
N CYS A 242 12.90 19.39 21.59
CA CYS A 242 12.54 18.46 22.66
C CYS A 242 11.39 19.20 23.37
N ARG A 243 11.85 19.76 24.45
CA ARG A 243 11.58 21.04 25.02
C ARG A 243 12.67 22.00 24.38
N SER A 244 12.47 23.19 23.76
CA SER A 244 11.77 23.49 22.47
C SER A 244 11.67 25.02 22.07
N ARG A 245 11.12 25.48 20.91
CA ARG A 245 10.97 26.84 20.25
C ARG A 245 12.24 27.70 19.98
N GLU A 246 12.07 28.87 19.33
CA GLU A 246 12.93 30.09 19.21
C GLU A 246 12.27 31.16 18.25
N SER A 247 12.73 32.43 18.19
CA SER A 247 12.63 33.45 17.07
C SER A 247 11.32 33.78 16.27
N ALA A 248 11.23 34.45 15.08
CA ALA A 248 12.09 35.00 13.96
C ALA A 248 11.20 35.80 12.96
N ASP A 249 11.74 36.72 12.11
CA ASP A 249 11.01 37.25 10.92
C ASP A 249 11.85 37.85 9.73
N GLU A 250 11.18 38.20 8.62
CA GLU A 250 11.65 38.05 7.23
C GLU A 250 11.24 39.20 6.26
N SER A 251 12.15 40.12 5.89
CA SER A 251 11.85 41.18 4.88
C SER A 251 12.96 41.51 3.87
N VAL A 252 14.19 41.01 4.08
CA VAL A 252 15.37 41.37 3.27
C VAL A 252 15.52 40.52 1.99
N LEU A 253 14.94 39.32 1.96
CA LEU A 253 15.14 38.34 0.88
C LEU A 253 14.59 38.77 -0.50
N ARG A 254 13.54 39.60 -0.53
CA ARG A 254 12.85 39.96 -1.79
C ARG A 254 13.65 40.95 -2.66
N LEU A 255 14.47 41.81 -2.03
CA LEU A 255 15.36 42.76 -2.74
C LEU A 255 16.60 42.07 -3.33
N ALA A 256 17.11 41.03 -2.66
CA ALA A 256 18.31 40.30 -3.07
C ALA A 256 18.13 39.52 -4.39
N GLY A 257 16.92 38.98 -4.63
CA GLY A 257 16.60 38.22 -5.85
C GLY A 257 16.70 39.03 -7.14
N ALA A 258 16.18 40.27 -7.14
CA ALA A 258 16.16 41.14 -8.32
C ALA A 258 17.57 41.59 -8.73
N LEU A 259 18.42 41.93 -7.75
CA LEU A 259 19.81 42.34 -7.99
C LEU A 259 20.65 41.19 -8.57
N ASN A 260 20.39 39.94 -8.16
CA ASN A 260 21.08 38.77 -8.69
C ASN A 260 20.91 38.63 -10.21
N LEU A 261 19.67 38.75 -10.69
CA LEU A 261 19.35 38.60 -12.11
C LEU A 261 20.08 39.64 -12.97
N ALA A 262 20.06 40.91 -12.54
CA ALA A 262 20.71 42.00 -13.26
C ALA A 262 22.23 41.82 -13.35
N CYS A 263 22.88 41.47 -12.24
CA CYS A 263 24.33 41.22 -12.20
C CYS A 263 24.73 39.94 -12.96
N HIS A 264 23.82 38.98 -13.13
CA HIS A 264 24.07 37.78 -13.92
C HIS A 264 24.15 38.04 -15.44
N GLN A 265 23.48 39.10 -15.94
CA GLN A 265 23.56 39.50 -17.36
C GLN A 265 24.75 40.43 -17.64
N ARG A 266 25.19 41.25 -16.67
CA ARG A 266 26.37 42.12 -16.80
C ARG A 266 27.27 42.01 -15.57
N CYS A 267 28.21 41.06 -15.62
CA CYS A 267 29.03 40.67 -14.47
C CYS A 267 30.04 41.74 -13.99
N ASN A 268 30.28 42.82 -14.75
CA ASN A 268 31.25 43.87 -14.43
C ASN A 268 30.57 45.25 -14.27
N SER A 269 29.30 45.30 -13.86
CA SER A 269 28.56 46.55 -13.71
C SER A 269 29.10 47.44 -12.58
N ASN A 270 29.11 48.75 -12.79
CA ASN A 270 29.29 49.77 -11.75
C ASN A 270 27.93 50.03 -11.09
N ILE A 271 27.81 49.76 -9.79
CA ILE A 271 26.55 49.78 -9.05
C ILE A 271 26.53 50.99 -8.09
N LEU A 272 25.41 51.70 -8.03
CA LEU A 272 25.16 52.77 -7.06
C LEU A 272 23.92 52.46 -6.21
N GLU A 273 24.09 52.45 -4.89
CA GLU A 273 23.03 52.40 -3.89
C GLU A 273 22.79 53.80 -3.32
N LEU A 274 21.54 54.29 -3.40
CA LEU A 274 21.13 55.57 -2.83
C LEU A 274 20.29 55.37 -1.57
N GLY A 275 20.72 55.89 -0.42
CA GLY A 275 19.95 55.83 0.82
C GLY A 275 20.80 55.70 2.09
N SER A 276 20.14 55.85 3.25
CA SER A 276 20.79 55.93 4.57
C SER A 276 20.61 54.69 5.45
N GLN A 277 19.90 53.65 5.01
CA GLN A 277 19.72 52.40 5.77
C GLN A 277 20.77 51.34 5.37
N SER A 278 21.42 50.73 6.35
CA SER A 278 22.64 49.94 6.12
C SER A 278 22.45 48.53 5.55
N GLN A 279 21.24 47.95 5.66
CA GLN A 279 21.05 46.49 5.59
C GLN A 279 21.11 45.87 4.18
N ILE A 280 20.87 46.62 3.10
CA ILE A 280 20.82 46.04 1.74
C ILE A 280 22.21 45.53 1.32
N ALA A 281 23.23 46.40 1.27
CA ALA A 281 24.59 46.02 0.86
C ALA A 281 25.16 44.81 1.63
N GLU A 282 24.97 44.74 2.95
CA GLU A 282 25.46 43.64 3.78
C GLU A 282 24.74 42.32 3.47
N ALA A 283 23.43 42.35 3.21
CA ALA A 283 22.66 41.16 2.88
C ALA A 283 22.92 40.62 1.46
N VAL A 284 23.18 41.50 0.47
CA VAL A 284 23.54 41.07 -0.90
C VAL A 284 25.04 40.80 -1.08
N ARG A 285 25.86 41.00 -0.04
CA ARG A 285 27.32 40.85 -0.07
C ARG A 285 27.79 39.47 -0.53
N GLY A 286 27.15 38.40 -0.05
CA GLY A 286 27.45 37.02 -0.47
C GLY A 286 27.04 36.75 -1.92
N LEU A 287 25.95 37.37 -2.37
CA LEU A 287 25.33 37.16 -3.68
C LEU A 287 26.07 37.88 -4.81
N LEU A 288 26.60 39.08 -4.56
CA LEU A 288 27.52 39.79 -5.46
C LEU A 288 28.94 39.18 -5.50
N ARG A 289 29.21 38.17 -4.67
CA ARG A 289 30.50 37.46 -4.53
C ARG A 289 31.68 38.37 -4.16
N VAL A 290 31.41 39.36 -3.31
CA VAL A 290 32.34 40.41 -2.86
C VAL A 290 33.72 39.88 -2.45
N GLY A 291 33.77 38.74 -1.74
CA GLY A 291 35.02 38.15 -1.24
C GLY A 291 35.71 37.15 -2.17
N SER A 292 35.29 37.01 -3.44
CA SER A 292 35.85 36.01 -4.37
C SER A 292 36.49 36.65 -5.60
N SER A 293 37.46 35.97 -6.20
CA SER A 293 38.14 36.34 -7.45
C SER A 293 37.19 36.51 -8.64
N PHE A 294 35.97 35.96 -8.55
CA PHE A 294 34.91 36.03 -9.56
C PHE A 294 33.74 36.90 -9.06
N ARG A 295 34.05 38.14 -8.64
CA ARG A 295 33.06 39.16 -8.27
C ARG A 295 32.11 39.46 -9.44
N ARG A 296 30.84 39.76 -9.14
CA ARG A 296 29.77 40.03 -10.14
C ARG A 296 29.41 41.52 -10.27
N TYR A 297 30.37 42.39 -9.99
CA TYR A 297 30.32 43.85 -10.12
C TYR A 297 31.76 44.37 -10.24
N ASP A 298 31.95 45.59 -10.74
CA ASP A 298 33.29 46.20 -10.80
C ASP A 298 33.55 47.18 -9.66
N THR A 299 32.66 48.15 -9.46
CA THR A 299 32.67 49.08 -8.32
C THR A 299 31.27 49.17 -7.70
N TYR A 300 31.20 49.33 -6.38
CA TYR A 300 29.92 49.46 -5.64
C TYR A 300 29.95 50.70 -4.75
N TYR A 301 29.20 51.73 -5.11
CA TYR A 301 29.14 52.97 -4.33
C TYR A 301 27.86 53.04 -3.49
N ARG A 302 27.98 53.46 -2.24
CA ARG A 302 26.86 53.90 -1.41
C ARG A 302 26.93 55.41 -1.24
N GLY A 303 25.86 56.11 -1.60
CA GLY A 303 25.82 57.56 -1.58
C GLY A 303 24.45 58.14 -1.29
N PHE A 304 24.43 59.46 -1.20
CA PHE A 304 23.24 60.29 -1.08
C PHE A 304 23.46 61.60 -1.85
N LEU A 305 22.36 62.28 -2.20
CA LEU A 305 22.41 63.59 -2.82
C LEU A 305 22.47 64.67 -1.72
N ALA A 306 23.42 65.59 -1.82
CA ALA A 306 23.54 66.77 -0.96
C ALA A 306 23.81 68.00 -1.83
N ASP A 307 23.03 69.06 -1.65
CA ASP A 307 23.10 70.30 -2.44
C ASP A 307 23.13 70.08 -3.97
N SER A 308 22.34 69.11 -4.44
CA SER A 308 22.24 68.66 -5.85
C SER A 308 23.50 67.97 -6.43
N ASP A 309 24.51 67.68 -5.62
CA ASP A 309 25.72 66.95 -5.99
C ASP A 309 25.76 65.57 -5.31
N LEU A 310 26.47 64.60 -5.91
CA LEU A 310 26.45 63.20 -5.44
C LEU A 310 27.61 62.91 -4.48
N VAL A 311 27.29 62.67 -3.21
CA VAL A 311 28.26 62.46 -2.12
C VAL A 311 28.16 61.02 -1.61
N GLY A 312 29.29 60.34 -1.44
CA GLY A 312 29.28 58.92 -1.12
C GLY A 312 30.65 58.28 -1.24
N LYS A 313 30.77 57.03 -0.79
CA LYS A 313 32.01 56.27 -0.83
C LYS A 313 31.81 54.92 -1.51
N GLU A 314 32.89 54.41 -2.08
CA GLU A 314 32.93 53.03 -2.52
C GLU A 314 32.91 52.11 -1.30
N VAL A 315 32.21 50.99 -1.42
CA VAL A 315 32.06 49.97 -0.39
C VAL A 315 32.53 48.64 -0.99
N PHE A 316 33.13 47.79 -0.17
CA PHE A 316 33.66 46.48 -0.60
C PHE A 316 34.90 46.51 -1.51
N SER A 317 35.75 47.53 -1.42
CA SER A 317 37.11 47.47 -1.98
C SER A 317 37.98 46.45 -1.22
N VAL A 318 38.95 45.83 -1.92
CA VAL A 318 39.69 44.64 -1.44
C VAL A 318 41.04 45.00 -0.78
N THR A 319 41.49 46.25 -0.88
CA THR A 319 42.75 46.72 -0.27
C THR A 319 42.53 47.11 1.19
N ALA A 320 43.14 46.34 2.11
CA ALA A 320 42.85 46.35 3.55
C ALA A 320 43.40 47.55 4.35
N GLU A 321 43.85 48.64 3.71
CA GLU A 321 44.58 49.74 4.38
C GLU A 321 43.75 51.01 4.68
N GLU A 322 42.52 51.14 4.18
CA GLU A 322 41.73 52.39 4.31
C GLU A 322 40.42 52.29 5.11
N GLN A 323 40.25 51.27 5.96
CA GLN A 323 39.04 51.16 6.81
C GLN A 323 39.05 52.08 8.06
N ASN A 324 40.15 52.80 8.34
CA ASN A 324 40.30 53.70 9.49
C ASN A 324 40.37 55.20 9.11
N SER A 325 39.65 55.63 8.07
CA SER A 325 39.51 57.04 7.71
C SER A 325 38.06 57.54 7.79
N VAL A 326 37.82 58.50 8.69
CA VAL A 326 36.56 59.24 8.76
C VAL A 326 36.65 60.43 7.82
N CYS A 327 36.11 60.33 6.61
CA CYS A 327 35.97 61.47 5.71
C CYS A 327 34.81 61.32 4.72
N SER A 328 34.05 62.40 4.52
CA SER A 328 32.97 62.50 3.53
C SER A 328 33.56 62.82 2.15
N ALA A 329 33.88 61.77 1.37
CA ALA A 329 34.33 61.92 -0.01
C ALA A 329 33.15 62.27 -0.94
N ARG A 330 33.38 63.16 -1.92
CA ARG A 330 32.50 63.33 -3.09
C ARG A 330 32.84 62.27 -4.13
N ILE A 331 31.82 61.72 -4.81
CA ILE A 331 32.05 60.76 -5.90
C ILE A 331 32.61 61.54 -7.11
N PRO A 332 33.64 61.03 -7.84
CA PRO A 332 34.26 61.76 -8.95
C PRO A 332 33.23 62.21 -10.00
N PRO A 333 33.28 63.48 -10.46
CA PRO A 333 32.22 64.08 -11.28
C PRO A 333 32.19 63.61 -12.75
N ASP A 334 32.99 62.61 -13.08
CA ASP A 334 33.12 61.92 -14.36
C ASP A 334 32.75 60.43 -14.28
N LYS A 335 32.63 59.86 -13.06
CA LYS A 335 32.24 58.45 -12.84
C LYS A 335 30.78 58.21 -13.26
N LYS A 336 30.56 57.08 -13.95
CA LYS A 336 29.29 56.64 -14.53
C LYS A 336 28.84 55.29 -13.96
N PHE A 337 27.53 55.05 -13.90
CA PHE A 337 26.93 53.85 -13.29
C PHE A 337 26.02 53.08 -14.25
N ASP A 338 26.08 51.75 -14.15
CA ASP A 338 25.40 50.77 -15.01
C ASP A 338 24.16 50.16 -14.35
N ILE A 339 24.13 50.10 -13.02
CA ILE A 339 22.96 49.68 -12.23
C ILE A 339 22.76 50.68 -11.09
N ILE A 340 21.54 51.18 -10.91
CA ILE A 340 21.20 52.04 -9.75
C ILE A 340 20.05 51.41 -8.96
N LEU A 341 20.25 51.26 -7.66
CA LEU A 341 19.23 50.91 -6.68
C LEU A 341 18.67 52.18 -6.04
N VAL A 342 17.37 52.41 -6.21
CA VAL A 342 16.68 53.60 -5.67
C VAL A 342 15.51 53.17 -4.80
N PRO A 343 15.44 53.60 -3.52
CA PRO A 343 14.41 53.15 -2.57
C PRO A 343 13.05 53.85 -2.74
N SER A 344 13.01 55.03 -3.37
CA SER A 344 11.79 55.71 -3.81
C SER A 344 12.05 56.54 -5.06
N VAL A 345 11.01 56.77 -5.87
CA VAL A 345 11.05 57.57 -7.10
C VAL A 345 11.49 59.03 -6.84
N ASP A 346 11.25 59.54 -5.64
CA ASP A 346 11.54 60.93 -5.23
C ASP A 346 13.03 61.30 -5.28
N TYR A 347 13.93 60.32 -5.27
CA TYR A 347 15.38 60.53 -5.36
C TYR A 347 15.88 60.69 -6.81
N TRP A 348 14.99 60.62 -7.81
CA TRP A 348 15.35 60.73 -9.23
C TRP A 348 15.50 62.19 -9.67
N THR A 349 16.73 62.60 -10.00
CA THR A 349 17.05 63.98 -10.43
C THR A 349 17.71 64.01 -11.82
N PRO A 350 17.60 65.12 -12.58
CA PRO A 350 18.30 65.28 -13.86
C PRO A 350 19.83 65.18 -13.73
N ALA A 351 20.39 65.59 -12.58
CA ALA A 351 21.80 65.41 -12.26
C ALA A 351 22.20 63.93 -12.24
N LEU A 352 21.35 63.04 -11.69
CA LEU A 352 21.58 61.60 -11.68
C LEU A 352 21.53 61.00 -13.10
N CYS A 353 20.66 61.50 -13.98
CA CYS A 353 20.60 61.07 -15.38
C CYS A 353 21.92 61.30 -16.12
N SER A 354 22.63 62.40 -15.82
CA SER A 354 23.96 62.67 -16.38
C SER A 354 25.04 61.66 -15.92
N ARG A 355 24.82 60.93 -14.83
CA ARG A 355 25.72 59.90 -14.25
C ARG A 355 25.46 58.49 -14.78
N LEU A 356 24.47 58.26 -15.64
CA LEU A 356 24.18 56.93 -16.20
C LEU A 356 25.01 56.61 -17.44
N THR A 357 25.33 55.33 -17.62
CA THR A 357 25.79 54.77 -18.90
C THR A 357 24.60 54.48 -19.84
N PRO A 358 24.79 54.55 -21.17
CA PRO A 358 23.73 54.19 -22.12
C PRO A 358 23.31 52.73 -21.95
N GLY A 359 22.03 52.47 -21.69
CA GLY A 359 21.53 51.10 -21.49
C GLY A 359 21.72 50.52 -20.09
N ALA A 360 21.96 51.35 -19.07
CA ALA A 360 21.91 50.98 -17.64
C ALA A 360 20.57 50.35 -17.19
N THR A 361 20.52 49.83 -15.96
CA THR A 361 19.30 49.25 -15.35
C THR A 361 18.97 49.94 -14.03
N VAL A 362 17.72 50.38 -13.85
CA VAL A 362 17.24 51.01 -12.61
C VAL A 362 16.28 50.07 -11.91
N ILE A 363 16.48 49.84 -10.62
CA ILE A 363 15.64 48.97 -9.80
C ILE A 363 15.03 49.80 -8.66
N THR A 364 13.70 49.78 -8.56
CA THR A 364 12.88 50.50 -7.59
C THR A 364 11.72 49.63 -7.12
N VAL A 365 11.12 49.95 -5.98
CA VAL A 365 9.96 49.24 -5.41
C VAL A 365 8.74 50.17 -5.48
N GLY A 366 8.05 50.16 -6.62
CA GLY A 366 6.85 50.98 -6.86
C GLY A 366 6.59 51.26 -8.35
N ASP A 367 5.40 51.77 -8.69
CA ASP A 367 5.02 52.09 -10.05
C ASP A 367 5.86 53.22 -10.67
N ALA A 368 6.10 53.15 -11.98
CA ALA A 368 7.09 54.00 -12.66
C ALA A 368 6.54 55.38 -13.11
N PRO A 369 7.34 56.47 -13.01
CA PRO A 369 6.94 57.81 -13.44
C PRO A 369 7.08 58.01 -14.97
N SER A 370 6.27 58.90 -15.51
CA SER A 370 6.11 59.14 -16.97
C SER A 370 7.12 60.11 -17.62
N VAL A 371 8.30 60.32 -17.02
CA VAL A 371 9.24 61.42 -17.37
C VAL A 371 10.61 60.95 -17.91
N ILE A 372 10.76 59.69 -18.35
CA ILE A 372 11.97 59.22 -19.04
C ILE A 372 11.70 59.02 -20.54
N LYS A 373 11.44 60.12 -21.26
CA LYS A 373 11.47 60.17 -22.74
C LYS A 373 12.70 60.95 -23.21
N GLY A 374 13.65 60.21 -23.78
CA GLY A 374 14.92 60.74 -24.28
C GLY A 374 16.09 59.93 -23.71
N THR A 375 16.82 59.23 -24.58
CA THR A 375 17.97 58.36 -24.23
C THR A 375 17.68 57.32 -23.14
N ALA A 376 16.86 56.31 -23.47
CA ALA A 376 16.32 55.35 -22.50
C ALA A 376 17.27 54.16 -22.18
N PRO A 377 17.57 53.91 -20.90
CA PRO A 377 18.07 52.63 -20.39
C PRO A 377 16.96 51.56 -20.32
N SER A 378 17.31 50.27 -20.20
CA SER A 378 16.32 49.17 -20.22
C SER A 378 15.58 49.01 -18.89
N LEU A 379 14.30 49.38 -18.88
CA LEU A 379 13.33 49.14 -17.81
C LEU A 379 12.61 47.81 -18.04
N VAL A 380 12.34 47.02 -16.99
CA VAL A 380 11.64 45.72 -17.09
C VAL A 380 10.19 45.84 -16.63
N THR A 381 9.24 45.45 -17.49
CA THR A 381 7.79 45.39 -17.22
C THR A 381 7.16 44.36 -18.18
N VAL A 382 6.03 43.70 -17.85
CA VAL A 382 5.58 42.45 -18.51
C VAL A 382 4.24 42.58 -19.29
N ALA A 383 4.20 42.25 -20.60
CA ALA A 383 2.98 41.94 -21.40
C ALA A 383 3.24 41.43 -22.86
N GLY A 384 2.39 40.54 -23.43
CA GLY A 384 1.87 40.63 -24.83
C GLY A 384 2.28 39.69 -26.03
N THR A 385 1.54 38.58 -26.27
CA THR A 385 0.96 37.97 -27.53
C THR A 385 1.71 37.42 -28.82
N SER A 386 1.06 36.38 -29.45
CA SER A 386 1.12 35.80 -30.86
C SER A 386 2.07 34.59 -31.19
N GLY A 387 1.88 33.70 -32.21
CA GLY A 387 0.78 33.39 -33.19
C GLY A 387 1.13 32.40 -34.37
N LEU A 388 0.12 31.88 -35.15
CA LEU A 388 0.16 31.07 -36.45
C LEU A 388 0.53 29.55 -36.40
N ALA A 389 0.17 28.60 -37.31
CA ALA A 389 -0.33 28.58 -38.72
C ALA A 389 -1.25 27.36 -39.15
N ARG A 390 -1.48 27.13 -40.47
CA ARG A 390 -2.56 26.30 -41.15
C ARG A 390 -2.25 24.82 -41.53
N LYS A 391 -3.29 24.02 -41.82
CA LYS A 391 -3.27 22.70 -42.54
C LYS A 391 -3.79 22.76 -44.01
N PRO A 392 -3.30 21.92 -44.95
CA PRO A 392 -3.91 21.68 -46.28
C PRO A 392 -4.64 20.32 -46.41
N LYS A 393 -5.41 20.14 -47.50
CA LYS A 393 -6.13 18.89 -47.87
C LYS A 393 -5.19 17.85 -48.51
N ALA A 394 -5.55 16.56 -48.42
CA ALA A 394 -4.75 15.44 -48.93
C ALA A 394 -5.32 14.81 -50.21
N ASP A 395 -4.42 14.39 -51.11
CA ASP A 395 -4.70 13.48 -52.23
C ASP A 395 -4.87 12.02 -51.77
N LYS A 396 -5.38 11.17 -52.66
CA LYS A 396 -5.50 9.72 -52.41
C LYS A 396 -4.15 9.02 -52.57
N PRO A 397 -3.73 8.17 -51.61
CA PRO A 397 -2.41 7.54 -51.64
C PRO A 397 -2.33 6.37 -52.64
N PRO A 398 -1.15 6.09 -53.22
CA PRO A 398 -0.91 4.91 -54.05
C PRO A 398 -0.86 3.63 -53.19
N ILE A 399 -1.22 2.49 -53.79
CA ILE A 399 -1.21 1.17 -53.13
C ILE A 399 -0.08 0.32 -53.70
N ILE A 400 0.71 -0.33 -52.84
CA ILE A 400 1.92 -1.05 -53.21
C ILE A 400 1.92 -2.41 -52.51
N VAL A 401 2.27 -3.48 -53.22
CA VAL A 401 2.51 -4.82 -52.65
C VAL A 401 4.02 -4.99 -52.50
N VAL A 402 4.50 -5.33 -51.30
CA VAL A 402 5.92 -5.53 -51.02
C VAL A 402 6.22 -7.00 -50.75
N THR A 403 7.12 -7.58 -51.56
CA THR A 403 7.49 -9.01 -51.56
C THR A 403 8.93 -9.21 -51.08
N ARG A 404 9.25 -10.34 -50.42
CA ARG A 404 10.62 -10.58 -49.91
C ARG A 404 11.63 -10.83 -51.04
N TYR A 405 11.18 -11.38 -52.15
CA TYR A 405 11.99 -11.72 -53.32
C TYR A 405 11.54 -10.94 -54.56
N ASP A 406 12.45 -10.69 -55.51
CA ASP A 406 12.18 -9.97 -56.77
C ASP A 406 11.19 -10.69 -57.72
N LYS A 407 10.80 -11.93 -57.40
CA LYS A 407 9.80 -12.71 -58.15
C LYS A 407 8.48 -12.77 -57.38
N ALA A 408 7.46 -12.12 -57.92
CA ALA A 408 6.09 -12.19 -57.41
C ALA A 408 5.57 -13.63 -57.37
N THR A 409 4.93 -14.02 -56.27
CA THR A 409 4.24 -15.31 -56.13
C THR A 409 2.87 -15.28 -56.83
N PRO A 410 2.23 -16.44 -57.05
CA PRO A 410 0.85 -16.48 -57.55
C PRO A 410 -0.14 -15.70 -56.68
N LEU A 411 0.09 -15.61 -55.36
CA LEU A 411 -0.73 -14.83 -54.43
C LEU A 411 -0.53 -13.33 -54.66
N ASP A 412 0.72 -12.85 -54.85
CA ASP A 412 1.00 -11.44 -55.09
C ASP A 412 0.37 -10.93 -56.39
N LEU A 413 0.39 -11.75 -57.44
CA LEU A 413 -0.24 -11.45 -58.73
C LEU A 413 -1.78 -11.44 -58.63
N GLN A 414 -2.35 -12.34 -57.84
CA GLN A 414 -3.79 -12.34 -57.56
C GLN A 414 -4.20 -11.12 -56.72
N LEU A 415 -3.43 -10.80 -55.66
CA LEU A 415 -3.62 -9.62 -54.84
C LEU A 415 -3.55 -8.35 -55.67
N GLN A 416 -2.50 -8.17 -56.47
CA GLN A 416 -2.36 -7.02 -57.36
C GLN A 416 -3.61 -6.83 -58.22
N LYS A 417 -4.09 -7.89 -58.88
CA LYS A 417 -5.29 -7.84 -59.72
C LYS A 417 -6.55 -7.47 -58.91
N THR A 418 -6.81 -8.15 -57.80
CA THR A 418 -8.00 -7.89 -56.97
C THR A 418 -8.01 -6.48 -56.37
N LEU A 419 -6.83 -5.97 -55.96
CA LEU A 419 -6.70 -4.61 -55.42
C LEU A 419 -6.87 -3.54 -56.50
N GLN A 420 -6.36 -3.76 -57.71
CA GLN A 420 -6.59 -2.88 -58.87
C GLN A 420 -8.09 -2.82 -59.24
N GLU A 421 -8.76 -3.97 -59.28
CA GLU A 421 -10.20 -4.08 -59.57
C GLU A 421 -11.06 -3.39 -58.50
N HIS A 422 -10.71 -3.54 -57.23
CA HIS A 422 -11.50 -2.99 -56.12
C HIS A 422 -11.29 -1.48 -55.91
N PHE A 423 -10.04 -1.02 -55.77
CA PHE A 423 -9.72 0.37 -55.44
C PHE A 423 -9.64 1.29 -56.66
N ARG A 424 -9.71 0.75 -57.89
CA ARG A 424 -9.57 1.50 -59.16
C ARG A 424 -8.31 2.37 -59.20
N SER A 425 -7.23 1.86 -58.61
CA SER A 425 -5.93 2.53 -58.51
C SER A 425 -4.83 1.62 -59.04
N VAL A 426 -3.70 2.20 -59.44
CA VAL A 426 -2.53 1.43 -59.89
C VAL A 426 -1.89 0.78 -58.67
N VAL A 427 -1.78 -0.55 -58.69
CA VAL A 427 -1.09 -1.33 -57.65
C VAL A 427 0.20 -1.88 -58.24
N ASN A 428 1.33 -1.50 -57.66
CA ASN A 428 2.66 -1.96 -58.05
C ASN A 428 3.13 -3.08 -57.11
N ILE A 429 3.86 -4.07 -57.64
CA ILE A 429 4.59 -5.06 -56.83
C ILE A 429 6.06 -4.62 -56.79
N VAL A 430 6.66 -4.59 -55.61
CA VAL A 430 8.04 -4.15 -55.36
C VAL A 430 8.76 -5.17 -54.48
N GLY A 431 9.95 -5.62 -54.88
CA GLY A 431 10.79 -6.46 -54.02
C GLY A 431 11.42 -5.65 -52.88
N LEU A 432 11.64 -6.24 -51.71
CA LEU A 432 12.24 -5.57 -50.55
C LEU A 432 13.62 -4.94 -50.86
N SER A 433 14.39 -5.59 -51.75
CA SER A 433 15.65 -5.11 -52.34
C SER A 433 15.52 -3.84 -53.21
N GLN A 434 14.31 -3.56 -53.71
CA GLN A 434 14.02 -2.49 -54.68
C GLN A 434 13.29 -1.30 -54.02
N VAL A 435 13.14 -1.32 -52.69
CA VAL A 435 12.51 -0.23 -51.93
C VAL A 435 13.37 1.03 -51.99
N SER A 436 12.75 2.13 -52.37
CA SER A 436 13.36 3.44 -52.56
C SER A 436 12.28 4.53 -52.53
N PRO A 437 12.62 5.83 -52.39
CA PRO A 437 11.64 6.91 -52.48
C PRO A 437 10.87 6.95 -53.81
N ALA A 438 11.43 6.38 -54.89
CA ALA A 438 10.80 6.31 -56.20
C ALA A 438 9.82 5.14 -56.35
N THR A 439 10.04 4.03 -55.63
CA THR A 439 9.21 2.82 -55.68
C THR A 439 8.20 2.75 -54.54
N VAL A 440 8.48 3.36 -53.39
CA VAL A 440 7.58 3.54 -52.25
C VAL A 440 7.56 5.03 -51.85
N PRO A 441 6.69 5.85 -52.46
CA PRO A 441 6.54 7.27 -52.13
C PRO A 441 5.96 7.51 -50.73
N ASP A 442 6.14 8.71 -50.22
CA ASP A 442 5.59 9.11 -48.92
C ASP A 442 4.05 9.01 -48.88
N ARG A 443 3.53 8.61 -47.72
CA ARG A 443 2.11 8.38 -47.42
C ARG A 443 1.44 7.26 -48.24
N SER A 444 2.22 6.40 -48.89
CA SER A 444 1.70 5.21 -49.58
C SER A 444 0.90 4.28 -48.65
N PHE A 445 0.11 3.39 -49.24
CA PHE A 445 -0.49 2.22 -48.61
C PHE A 445 0.31 0.98 -49.02
N VAL A 446 0.81 0.18 -48.08
CA VAL A 446 1.56 -1.05 -48.35
C VAL A 446 0.79 -2.30 -47.91
N VAL A 447 0.78 -3.31 -48.78
CA VAL A 447 0.41 -4.69 -48.45
C VAL A 447 1.69 -5.52 -48.48
N SER A 448 2.15 -5.98 -47.31
CA SER A 448 3.37 -6.78 -47.16
C SER A 448 3.04 -8.28 -47.23
N THR A 449 3.74 -9.00 -48.11
CA THR A 449 3.78 -10.48 -48.14
C THR A 449 5.16 -11.01 -47.75
N LEU A 450 5.94 -10.19 -47.02
CA LEU A 450 7.33 -10.49 -46.62
C LEU A 450 7.48 -11.80 -45.85
N GLU A 451 6.47 -12.17 -45.07
CA GLU A 451 6.42 -13.40 -44.26
C GLU A 451 5.33 -14.38 -44.75
N GLN A 452 5.08 -14.40 -46.06
CA GLN A 452 4.17 -15.38 -46.68
C GLN A 452 4.73 -16.82 -46.61
N GLN A 453 6.04 -17.00 -46.82
CA GLN A 453 6.67 -18.33 -46.96
C GLN A 453 7.61 -18.71 -45.82
N GLN A 454 8.33 -17.73 -45.26
CA GLN A 454 9.35 -17.92 -44.23
C GLN A 454 9.34 -16.74 -43.25
N PRO A 455 9.65 -16.95 -41.97
CA PRO A 455 9.76 -15.85 -41.02
C PRO A 455 10.94 -14.94 -41.41
N LEU A 456 10.71 -13.63 -41.35
CA LEU A 456 11.68 -12.58 -41.61
C LEU A 456 12.24 -12.08 -40.30
N LEU A 457 11.37 -11.69 -39.36
CA LEU A 457 11.75 -10.90 -38.19
C LEU A 457 12.70 -11.64 -37.22
N THR A 458 12.64 -12.97 -37.15
CA THR A 458 13.57 -13.80 -36.36
C THR A 458 14.95 -13.98 -37.00
N THR A 459 15.09 -13.71 -38.31
CA THR A 459 16.31 -13.97 -39.09
C THR A 459 16.83 -12.76 -39.87
N ILE A 460 16.19 -11.60 -39.70
CA ILE A 460 16.39 -10.39 -40.49
C ILE A 460 17.87 -9.97 -40.53
N ASN A 461 18.38 -9.68 -41.72
CA ASN A 461 19.73 -9.13 -41.90
C ASN A 461 19.75 -7.59 -41.90
N GLU A 462 20.93 -6.99 -41.83
CA GLU A 462 21.10 -5.53 -41.71
C GLU A 462 20.49 -4.76 -42.89
N HIS A 463 20.58 -5.28 -44.12
CA HIS A 463 19.97 -4.67 -45.29
C HIS A 463 18.43 -4.83 -45.29
N GLU A 464 17.91 -6.01 -44.95
CA GLU A 464 16.47 -6.22 -44.81
C GLU A 464 15.85 -5.30 -43.73
N LEU A 465 16.57 -5.08 -42.62
CA LEU A 465 16.15 -4.18 -41.54
C LEU A 465 16.10 -2.72 -42.01
N ALA A 466 17.16 -2.23 -42.67
CA ALA A 466 17.21 -0.87 -43.21
C ALA A 466 16.11 -0.60 -44.25
N GLN A 467 15.80 -1.59 -45.10
CA GLN A 467 14.69 -1.48 -46.04
C GLN A 467 13.33 -1.48 -45.34
N LEU A 468 13.15 -2.31 -44.29
CA LEU A 468 11.90 -2.32 -43.53
C LEU A 468 11.67 -1.02 -42.74
N GLN A 469 12.70 -0.45 -42.13
CA GLN A 469 12.70 0.90 -41.54
C GLN A 469 12.32 1.94 -42.60
N SER A 470 12.93 1.87 -43.79
CA SER A 470 12.59 2.74 -44.91
C SER A 470 11.16 2.59 -45.45
N ILE A 471 10.46 1.48 -45.19
CA ILE A 471 9.04 1.31 -45.50
C ILE A 471 8.21 2.01 -44.42
N THR A 472 8.42 1.65 -43.15
CA THR A 472 7.61 2.14 -42.02
C THR A 472 7.64 3.66 -41.91
N ASP A 473 8.81 4.27 -42.09
CA ASP A 473 9.00 5.72 -41.92
C ASP A 473 8.32 6.57 -43.02
N ARG A 474 7.95 5.96 -44.16
CA ARG A 474 7.29 6.64 -45.30
C ARG A 474 5.81 6.34 -45.41
N VAL A 475 5.36 5.18 -44.93
CA VAL A 475 4.06 4.61 -45.27
C VAL A 475 2.99 5.03 -44.27
N ALA A 476 1.79 5.38 -44.75
CA ALA A 476 0.68 5.76 -43.88
C ALA A 476 -0.10 4.55 -43.34
N LYS A 477 -0.16 3.45 -44.12
CA LYS A 477 -0.88 2.23 -43.75
C LYS A 477 -0.15 0.98 -44.25
N ILE A 478 0.04 -0.01 -43.37
CA ILE A 478 0.60 -1.33 -43.66
C ILE A 478 -0.45 -2.40 -43.34
N VAL A 479 -0.67 -3.34 -44.27
CA VAL A 479 -1.30 -4.64 -43.99
C VAL A 479 -0.28 -5.73 -44.23
N TRP A 480 0.04 -6.51 -43.20
CA TRP A 480 1.08 -7.53 -43.23
C TRP A 480 0.46 -8.92 -43.19
N ILE A 481 0.70 -9.70 -44.24
CA ILE A 481 0.13 -11.04 -44.41
C ILE A 481 1.15 -12.08 -43.93
N VAL A 482 0.76 -12.88 -42.94
CA VAL A 482 1.53 -14.02 -42.41
C VAL A 482 0.75 -15.33 -42.58
N HIS A 483 1.46 -16.46 -42.56
CA HIS A 483 0.88 -17.80 -42.55
C HIS A 483 1.32 -18.53 -41.26
N GLY A 484 1.04 -17.90 -40.12
CA GLY A 484 1.52 -18.28 -38.79
C GLY A 484 0.62 -19.28 -38.06
N GLY A 485 -0.68 -19.28 -38.35
CA GLY A 485 -1.66 -20.17 -37.71
C GLY A 485 -1.71 -19.95 -36.20
N PHE A 486 -1.77 -18.69 -35.76
CA PHE A 486 -1.62 -18.29 -34.36
C PHE A 486 -2.73 -18.84 -33.47
N ILE A 487 -3.98 -18.87 -33.96
CA ILE A 487 -5.10 -19.50 -33.24
C ILE A 487 -4.85 -21.01 -33.14
N GLY A 488 -4.36 -21.65 -34.20
CA GLY A 488 -3.96 -23.07 -34.16
C GLY A 488 -2.73 -23.37 -33.30
N GLY A 489 -1.91 -22.36 -32.96
CA GLY A 489 -0.62 -22.55 -32.30
C GLY A 489 0.43 -23.22 -33.20
N GLU A 490 0.51 -22.85 -34.48
CA GLU A 490 1.32 -23.60 -35.46
C GLU A 490 2.78 -23.15 -35.56
N LYS A 491 3.02 -21.89 -35.94
CA LYS A 491 4.35 -21.41 -36.31
C LYS A 491 4.70 -20.15 -35.49
N PRO A 492 5.21 -20.31 -34.26
CA PRO A 492 5.44 -19.18 -33.35
C PRO A 492 6.48 -18.18 -33.89
N ASP A 493 7.40 -18.60 -34.77
CA ASP A 493 8.41 -17.72 -35.39
C ASP A 493 7.84 -16.60 -36.27
N PHE A 494 6.55 -16.64 -36.64
CA PHE A 494 5.85 -15.57 -37.37
C PHE A 494 5.18 -14.55 -36.42
N ALA A 495 5.05 -14.85 -35.13
CA ALA A 495 4.39 -13.98 -34.16
C ALA A 495 5.12 -12.64 -33.83
N PRO A 496 6.46 -12.48 -34.00
CA PRO A 496 7.14 -11.22 -33.70
C PRO A 496 6.54 -9.97 -34.35
N VAL A 497 5.89 -10.09 -35.51
CA VAL A 497 5.23 -8.95 -36.19
C VAL A 497 4.05 -8.37 -35.38
N LEU A 498 3.41 -9.19 -34.53
CA LEU A 498 2.32 -8.75 -33.66
C LEU A 498 2.82 -7.76 -32.60
N GLY A 499 4.02 -7.99 -32.05
CA GLY A 499 4.66 -7.08 -31.10
C GLY A 499 5.26 -5.85 -31.79
N LEU A 500 5.90 -6.04 -32.95
CA LEU A 500 6.45 -4.96 -33.76
C LEU A 500 5.37 -3.95 -34.18
N SER A 501 4.26 -4.41 -34.76
CA SER A 501 3.20 -3.53 -35.26
C SER A 501 2.61 -2.63 -34.16
N ARG A 502 2.40 -3.18 -32.96
CA ARG A 502 1.95 -2.44 -31.77
C ARG A 502 2.94 -1.36 -31.34
N ALA A 503 4.23 -1.69 -31.22
CA ALA A 503 5.25 -0.72 -30.87
C ALA A 503 5.35 0.42 -31.90
N LEU A 504 5.33 0.10 -33.20
CA LEU A 504 5.43 1.11 -34.26
C LEU A 504 4.22 2.04 -34.32
N MET A 505 3.00 1.56 -34.06
CA MET A 505 1.82 2.43 -33.99
C MET A 505 1.87 3.43 -32.82
N LEU A 506 2.67 3.15 -31.78
CA LEU A 506 2.94 4.09 -30.68
C LEU A 506 4.08 5.05 -31.00
N GLU A 507 5.17 4.57 -31.62
CA GLU A 507 6.30 5.42 -32.04
C GLU A 507 5.92 6.37 -33.20
N GLN A 508 5.04 5.92 -34.09
CA GLN A 508 4.66 6.60 -35.31
C GLN A 508 3.12 6.72 -35.41
N PRO A 509 2.47 7.67 -34.69
CA PRO A 509 1.00 7.78 -34.67
C PRO A 509 0.32 8.04 -36.04
N SER A 510 1.11 8.37 -37.08
CA SER A 510 0.63 8.49 -38.46
C SER A 510 0.60 7.17 -39.23
N LEU A 511 1.19 6.10 -38.71
CA LEU A 511 1.23 4.76 -39.30
C LEU A 511 0.10 3.91 -38.73
N GLN A 512 -0.70 3.30 -39.60
CA GLN A 512 -1.64 2.23 -39.21
C GLN A 512 -1.06 0.89 -39.65
N PHE A 513 -0.81 -0.03 -38.72
CA PHE A 513 -0.19 -1.33 -39.02
C PHE A 513 -1.13 -2.46 -38.58
N ALA A 514 -1.75 -3.13 -39.56
CA ALA A 514 -2.54 -4.33 -39.34
C ALA A 514 -1.76 -5.59 -39.72
N VAL A 515 -1.93 -6.66 -38.94
CA VAL A 515 -1.42 -8.00 -39.25
C VAL A 515 -2.61 -8.91 -39.57
N LEU A 516 -2.50 -9.68 -40.65
CA LEU A 516 -3.48 -10.67 -41.05
C LEU A 516 -2.83 -12.05 -41.14
N ASP A 517 -3.30 -12.97 -40.33
CA ASP A 517 -2.91 -14.37 -40.37
C ASP A 517 -3.82 -15.16 -41.32
N VAL A 518 -3.23 -16.10 -42.06
CA VAL A 518 -3.90 -16.88 -43.11
C VAL A 518 -3.67 -18.37 -42.86
N ASP A 519 -4.73 -19.08 -42.44
CA ASP A 519 -4.71 -20.51 -42.14
C ASP A 519 -4.54 -21.36 -43.41
N ASP A 520 -3.59 -22.30 -43.37
CA ASP A 520 -3.17 -23.09 -44.54
C ASP A 520 -4.04 -24.36 -44.76
N GLU A 521 -4.64 -24.92 -43.70
CA GLU A 521 -5.37 -26.20 -43.78
C GLU A 521 -6.60 -26.20 -44.72
N ARG A 522 -7.10 -25.03 -45.12
CA ARG A 522 -8.19 -24.90 -46.12
C ARG A 522 -7.71 -24.49 -47.51
N SER A 523 -6.47 -24.02 -47.65
CA SER A 523 -5.93 -23.46 -48.89
C SER A 523 -5.72 -24.55 -49.96
N SER A 524 -5.34 -25.74 -49.53
CA SER A 524 -4.85 -26.84 -50.38
C SER A 524 -5.93 -27.66 -51.10
N ALA A 525 -7.21 -27.46 -50.79
CA ALA A 525 -8.29 -28.35 -51.24
C ALA A 525 -9.27 -27.77 -52.28
N SER A 526 -9.36 -26.45 -52.49
CA SER A 526 -10.24 -25.90 -53.55
C SER A 526 -9.90 -24.46 -53.98
N SER A 527 -10.23 -24.14 -55.24
CA SER A 527 -10.11 -22.76 -55.77
C SER A 527 -11.05 -21.74 -55.13
N ALA A 528 -11.99 -22.17 -54.29
CA ALA A 528 -12.89 -21.29 -53.56
C ALA A 528 -12.21 -20.65 -52.33
N ALA A 529 -11.37 -21.41 -51.62
CA ALA A 529 -10.68 -20.93 -50.42
C ALA A 529 -9.76 -19.72 -50.72
N ALA A 530 -9.01 -19.77 -51.82
CA ALA A 530 -8.18 -18.64 -52.26
C ALA A 530 -9.02 -17.38 -52.57
N ALA A 531 -10.22 -17.54 -53.13
CA ALA A 531 -11.11 -16.42 -53.43
C ALA A 531 -11.71 -15.80 -52.14
N ASP A 532 -11.98 -16.60 -51.11
CA ASP A 532 -12.43 -16.10 -49.81
C ASP A 532 -11.29 -15.42 -49.02
N THR A 533 -10.05 -15.93 -49.08
CA THR A 533 -8.88 -15.24 -48.51
C THR A 533 -8.65 -13.87 -49.18
N LEU A 534 -8.69 -13.80 -50.51
CA LEU A 534 -8.59 -12.52 -51.24
C LEU A 534 -9.74 -11.57 -50.90
N ARG A 535 -10.97 -12.08 -50.73
CA ARG A 535 -12.12 -11.29 -50.28
C ARG A 535 -11.96 -10.78 -48.85
N ASN A 536 -11.41 -11.59 -47.95
CA ASN A 536 -11.14 -11.19 -46.56
C ASN A 536 -10.06 -10.12 -46.50
N ILE A 537 -8.99 -10.24 -47.28
CA ILE A 537 -7.94 -9.21 -47.41
C ILE A 537 -8.55 -7.89 -47.89
N VAL A 538 -9.35 -7.91 -48.95
CA VAL A 538 -10.08 -6.72 -49.44
C VAL A 538 -11.03 -6.16 -48.39
N HIS A 539 -11.73 -7.01 -47.62
CA HIS A 539 -12.67 -6.55 -46.59
C HIS A 539 -11.97 -5.92 -45.38
N VAL A 540 -10.81 -6.44 -44.97
CA VAL A 540 -9.96 -5.84 -43.94
C VAL A 540 -9.39 -4.51 -44.42
N LEU A 541 -8.97 -4.43 -45.69
CA LEU A 541 -8.50 -3.19 -46.31
C LEU A 541 -9.59 -2.11 -46.38
N ASP A 542 -10.82 -2.47 -46.77
CA ASP A 542 -11.98 -1.58 -46.82
C ASP A 542 -12.35 -1.08 -45.40
N ARG A 543 -12.36 -1.97 -44.39
CA ARG A 543 -12.58 -1.60 -42.98
C ARG A 543 -11.50 -0.67 -42.42
N LEU A 544 -10.22 -0.94 -42.68
CA LEU A 544 -9.09 -0.08 -42.29
C LEU A 544 -9.15 1.33 -42.93
N ILE A 545 -10.00 1.54 -43.94
CA ILE A 545 -10.23 2.84 -44.56
C ILE A 545 -11.52 3.51 -44.04
N HIS A 546 -12.49 2.74 -43.51
CA HIS A 546 -13.86 3.23 -43.33
C HIS A 546 -14.59 2.96 -41.99
N ASP A 547 -14.13 2.08 -41.08
CA ASP A 547 -14.90 1.76 -39.85
C ASP A 547 -14.01 1.47 -38.60
N PRO A 548 -14.23 2.11 -37.42
CA PRO A 548 -13.27 2.01 -36.29
C PRO A 548 -13.33 0.75 -35.40
N GLU A 549 -14.42 -0.02 -35.36
CA GLU A 549 -14.62 -1.07 -34.32
C GLU A 549 -15.18 -2.41 -34.85
N PRO A 550 -14.49 -3.54 -34.59
CA PRO A 550 -15.04 -4.89 -34.77
C PRO A 550 -15.28 -5.64 -33.44
N ASP A 551 -16.52 -6.07 -33.25
CA ASP A 551 -17.09 -6.69 -32.03
C ASP A 551 -16.94 -8.22 -31.99
N PHE A 552 -16.39 -8.82 -30.91
CA PHE A 552 -16.51 -10.26 -30.61
C PHE A 552 -16.48 -10.54 -29.09
N GLU A 553 -17.47 -11.28 -28.56
CA GLU A 553 -17.62 -11.59 -27.12
C GLU A 553 -16.73 -12.74 -26.63
N PHE A 554 -16.09 -12.58 -25.47
CA PHE A 554 -15.58 -13.68 -24.64
C PHE A 554 -15.80 -13.42 -23.15
N ALA A 555 -15.94 -14.49 -22.36
CA ALA A 555 -16.31 -14.44 -20.94
C ALA A 555 -15.11 -14.70 -20.02
N GLN A 556 -14.98 -13.92 -18.95
CA GLN A 556 -13.98 -14.16 -17.89
C GLN A 556 -14.64 -14.63 -16.58
N ARG A 557 -14.01 -15.61 -15.94
CA ARG A 557 -14.32 -16.08 -14.59
C ARG A 557 -13.57 -15.20 -13.59
N ASN A 558 -14.27 -14.58 -12.64
CA ASN A 558 -13.70 -13.54 -11.79
C ASN A 558 -12.68 -14.10 -10.79
N GLY A 559 -11.44 -13.61 -10.86
CA GLY A 559 -10.48 -13.68 -9.76
C GLY A 559 -10.72 -12.55 -8.77
N ASN A 560 -11.79 -12.65 -7.98
CA ASN A 560 -11.99 -11.82 -6.80
C ASN A 560 -12.16 -12.74 -5.59
N ARG A 561 -11.50 -12.43 -4.46
CA ARG A 561 -11.49 -13.26 -3.25
C ARG A 561 -12.84 -13.23 -2.52
N GLU A 562 -13.84 -13.87 -3.10
CA GLU A 562 -15.05 -14.26 -2.38
C GLU A 562 -14.73 -15.43 -1.45
N THR A 563 -15.26 -15.39 -0.22
CA THR A 563 -15.19 -16.53 0.71
C THR A 563 -15.96 -17.70 0.13
N VAL A 564 -15.39 -18.90 0.18
CA VAL A 564 -16.04 -20.14 -0.26
C VAL A 564 -16.66 -20.83 0.95
N ASP A 565 -17.93 -21.23 0.85
CA ASP A 565 -18.60 -22.02 1.88
C ASP A 565 -18.08 -23.48 1.86
N LEU A 566 -17.21 -23.83 2.80
CA LEU A 566 -16.63 -25.17 2.93
C LEU A 566 -17.17 -25.89 4.18
N PRO A 567 -17.62 -27.16 4.06
CA PRO A 567 -17.90 -28.01 5.22
C PRO A 567 -16.66 -28.17 6.12
N LEU A 568 -16.84 -28.10 7.44
CA LEU A 568 -15.76 -28.24 8.44
C LEU A 568 -14.89 -29.48 8.23
N ALA A 569 -15.48 -30.62 7.84
CA ALA A 569 -14.74 -31.85 7.52
C ALA A 569 -13.72 -31.69 6.38
N THR A 570 -13.99 -30.80 5.43
CA THR A 570 -13.17 -30.55 4.22
C THR A 570 -12.33 -29.28 4.31
N ALA A 571 -12.67 -28.36 5.21
CA ALA A 571 -11.98 -27.07 5.38
C ALA A 571 -10.51 -27.19 5.82
N ARG A 572 -10.06 -28.37 6.30
CA ARG A 572 -8.72 -28.61 6.87
C ARG A 572 -8.47 -27.67 8.07
N ARG A 573 -7.21 -27.34 8.38
CA ARG A 573 -6.89 -26.39 9.46
C ARG A 573 -7.19 -24.96 9.01
N CYS A 574 -8.40 -24.50 9.34
CA CYS A 574 -8.75 -23.08 9.31
C CYS A 574 -8.56 -22.44 10.69
N LYS A 575 -8.11 -21.17 10.70
CA LYS A 575 -8.16 -20.24 11.85
C LYS A 575 -9.16 -19.13 11.61
N PHE A 576 -9.55 -18.42 12.66
CA PHE A 576 -10.35 -17.19 12.55
C PHE A 576 -9.57 -16.07 11.84
N GLY A 577 -10.29 -15.24 11.08
CA GLY A 577 -9.79 -14.03 10.45
C GLY A 577 -10.88 -12.96 10.39
N ILE A 578 -10.47 -11.70 10.48
CA ILE A 578 -11.32 -10.54 10.23
C ILE A 578 -10.69 -9.76 9.07
N LYS A 579 -11.48 -9.41 8.05
CA LYS A 579 -10.95 -8.71 6.88
C LYS A 579 -10.76 -7.23 7.18
N ASP A 580 -11.76 -6.64 7.84
CA ASP A 580 -11.85 -5.22 8.13
C ASP A 580 -12.03 -5.07 9.66
N PRO A 581 -10.94 -4.88 10.45
CA PRO A 581 -11.00 -4.81 11.90
C PRO A 581 -12.05 -3.82 12.42
N GLY A 582 -12.86 -4.26 13.38
CA GLY A 582 -14.03 -3.52 13.89
C GLY A 582 -15.34 -3.77 13.14
N GLN A 583 -15.32 -4.35 11.93
CA GLN A 583 -16.53 -4.80 11.22
C GLN A 583 -16.76 -6.29 11.47
N ILE A 584 -17.68 -6.62 12.40
CA ILE A 584 -18.03 -8.01 12.78
C ILE A 584 -18.54 -8.82 11.58
N ASP A 585 -19.18 -8.18 10.60
CA ASP A 585 -19.69 -8.84 9.38
C ASP A 585 -18.57 -9.26 8.40
N SER A 586 -17.33 -8.81 8.62
CA SER A 586 -16.14 -9.17 7.84
C SER A 586 -15.38 -10.41 8.38
N ILE A 587 -15.93 -11.04 9.42
CA ILE A 587 -15.43 -12.29 10.02
C ILE A 587 -15.52 -13.44 9.00
N HIS A 588 -14.43 -14.19 8.90
CA HIS A 588 -14.29 -15.37 8.06
C HIS A 588 -13.28 -16.33 8.68
N PHE A 589 -13.08 -17.48 8.05
CA PHE A 589 -12.02 -18.42 8.37
C PHE A 589 -10.93 -18.37 7.30
N VAL A 590 -9.66 -18.46 7.69
CA VAL A 590 -8.52 -18.52 6.76
C VAL A 590 -7.91 -19.91 6.83
N GLN A 591 -7.80 -20.58 5.68
CA GLN A 591 -7.16 -21.89 5.58
C GLN A 591 -5.64 -21.76 5.56
N GLU A 592 -4.96 -22.36 6.55
CA GLU A 592 -3.49 -22.33 6.61
C GLU A 592 -2.83 -23.41 5.77
N GLU A 593 -1.59 -23.13 5.36
CA GLU A 593 -0.79 -23.92 4.42
C GLU A 593 -0.60 -25.38 4.84
N HIS A 594 -0.55 -26.26 3.84
CA HIS A 594 -0.35 -27.70 4.01
C HIS A 594 1.11 -28.08 4.28
N HIS A 595 1.87 -27.23 4.98
CA HIS A 595 3.19 -27.61 5.47
C HIS A 595 3.03 -28.47 6.73
N PRO A 596 3.48 -29.74 6.73
CA PRO A 596 3.58 -30.55 7.94
C PRO A 596 4.73 -30.02 8.81
N THR A 597 4.52 -28.85 9.41
CA THR A 597 5.33 -28.39 10.54
C THR A 597 5.20 -29.41 11.64
N ALA A 598 6.31 -30.09 11.95
CA ALA A 598 6.41 -31.02 13.07
C ALA A 598 5.82 -30.37 14.33
N LEU A 599 5.13 -31.19 15.13
CA LEU A 599 4.64 -30.76 16.43
C LEU A 599 5.86 -30.48 17.33
N GLN A 600 5.83 -29.43 18.14
CA GLN A 600 6.93 -29.18 19.08
C GLN A 600 7.00 -30.33 20.11
N PRO A 601 8.18 -30.69 20.63
CA PRO A 601 8.33 -31.85 21.51
C PRO A 601 7.42 -31.84 22.74
N ASP A 602 7.09 -30.67 23.29
CA ASP A 602 6.28 -30.49 24.50
C ASP A 602 4.79 -30.14 24.20
N ASP A 603 4.40 -30.07 22.92
CA ASP A 603 3.06 -29.65 22.49
C ASP A 603 2.09 -30.82 22.29
N VAL A 604 0.80 -30.52 22.44
CA VAL A 604 -0.34 -31.39 22.11
C VAL A 604 -1.17 -30.73 21.02
N LYS A 605 -1.48 -31.48 19.96
CA LYS A 605 -2.29 -31.03 18.83
C LYS A 605 -3.74 -31.47 19.00
N ILE A 606 -4.66 -30.53 19.15
CA ILE A 606 -6.07 -30.76 19.51
C ILE A 606 -6.97 -30.40 18.33
N SER A 607 -7.86 -31.32 17.92
CA SER A 607 -9.01 -31.00 17.08
C SER A 607 -10.08 -30.36 17.97
N VAL A 608 -10.34 -29.07 17.74
CA VAL A 608 -11.25 -28.28 18.56
C VAL A 608 -12.69 -28.71 18.31
N LYS A 609 -13.47 -28.81 19.38
CA LYS A 609 -14.91 -29.15 19.35
C LYS A 609 -15.78 -28.06 19.95
N SER A 610 -15.25 -27.27 20.88
CA SER A 610 -15.96 -26.11 21.42
C SER A 610 -14.98 -25.05 21.93
N VAL A 611 -15.32 -23.77 21.76
CA VAL A 611 -14.52 -22.63 22.23
C VAL A 611 -15.36 -21.72 23.12
N GLY A 612 -14.91 -21.48 24.35
CA GLY A 612 -15.58 -20.60 25.31
C GLY A 612 -15.26 -19.14 25.05
N MET A 613 -16.27 -18.33 24.74
CA MET A 613 -16.07 -16.90 24.46
C MET A 613 -15.88 -16.11 25.76
N ASN A 614 -14.96 -15.15 25.73
CA ASN A 614 -14.58 -14.27 26.83
C ASN A 614 -14.51 -12.81 26.37
N ALA A 615 -14.51 -11.87 27.32
CA ALA A 615 -14.50 -10.44 26.98
C ALA A 615 -13.26 -10.02 26.18
N LYS A 616 -12.11 -10.66 26.43
CA LYS A 616 -10.88 -10.47 25.66
C LYS A 616 -11.07 -10.76 24.17
N ASP A 617 -11.90 -11.73 23.81
CA ASP A 617 -12.07 -12.15 22.41
C ASP A 617 -12.75 -11.08 21.56
N LEU A 618 -13.63 -10.27 22.18
CA LEU A 618 -14.28 -9.12 21.52
C LEU A 618 -13.31 -7.94 21.34
N TYR A 619 -12.44 -7.68 22.32
CA TYR A 619 -11.51 -6.55 22.28
C TYR A 619 -10.22 -6.85 21.49
N ALA A 620 -9.78 -8.12 21.47
CA ALA A 620 -8.61 -8.60 20.76
C ALA A 620 -8.97 -9.21 19.39
N ILE A 621 -10.13 -8.89 18.82
CA ILE A 621 -10.61 -9.44 17.55
C ILE A 621 -9.72 -9.06 16.34
N SER A 622 -8.87 -8.03 16.51
CA SER A 622 -7.86 -7.57 15.56
C SER A 622 -6.46 -8.16 15.78
N ASP A 623 -6.22 -8.84 16.92
CA ASP A 623 -4.94 -9.44 17.27
C ASP A 623 -4.87 -10.91 16.84
N ALA A 624 -3.65 -11.44 16.72
CA ALA A 624 -3.43 -12.80 16.24
C ALA A 624 -4.09 -13.89 17.10
N SER A 625 -4.15 -13.70 18.42
CA SER A 625 -4.74 -14.69 19.35
C SER A 625 -6.13 -14.28 19.83
N CYS A 626 -7.14 -15.08 19.47
CA CYS A 626 -8.52 -14.98 19.92
C CYS A 626 -8.99 -16.32 20.48
N SER A 627 -9.76 -16.31 21.58
CA SER A 627 -9.99 -17.40 22.55
C SER A 627 -8.88 -17.55 23.60
N CYS A 628 -9.30 -17.92 24.82
CA CYS A 628 -8.42 -18.25 25.95
C CYS A 628 -8.71 -19.64 26.56
N GLU A 629 -9.73 -20.33 26.05
CA GLU A 629 -10.16 -21.66 26.49
C GLU A 629 -10.91 -22.40 25.37
N CYS A 630 -10.66 -23.70 25.24
CA CYS A 630 -11.39 -24.56 24.32
C CYS A 630 -11.41 -26.01 24.81
N ALA A 631 -12.29 -26.83 24.26
CA ALA A 631 -12.33 -28.27 24.48
C ALA A 631 -12.36 -29.03 23.16
N GLY A 632 -11.76 -30.22 23.13
CA GLY A 632 -11.55 -30.99 21.92
C GLY A 632 -10.94 -32.36 22.14
N VAL A 633 -10.40 -32.95 21.06
CA VAL A 633 -9.82 -34.30 21.06
C VAL A 633 -8.37 -34.23 20.58
N VAL A 634 -7.46 -34.87 21.31
CA VAL A 634 -6.04 -34.96 20.93
C VAL A 634 -5.90 -35.76 19.64
N THR A 635 -5.13 -35.22 18.70
CA THR A 635 -4.83 -35.84 17.38
C THR A 635 -3.38 -36.28 17.27
N ALA A 636 -2.46 -35.59 17.94
CA ALA A 636 -1.06 -35.96 18.10
C ALA A 636 -0.50 -35.31 19.37
N ALA A 637 0.58 -35.89 19.91
CA ALA A 637 1.36 -35.35 21.02
C ALA A 637 2.85 -35.35 20.61
N GLY A 638 3.63 -34.38 21.10
CA GLY A 638 5.06 -34.27 20.85
C GLY A 638 5.87 -35.33 21.59
N ASP A 639 7.13 -35.52 21.18
CA ASP A 639 7.98 -36.62 21.64
C ASP A 639 8.26 -36.65 23.16
N ASN A 640 8.18 -35.51 23.84
CA ASN A 640 8.35 -35.41 25.30
C ASN A 640 7.03 -35.62 26.08
N VAL A 641 5.88 -35.65 25.41
CA VAL A 641 4.56 -35.69 26.05
C VAL A 641 4.05 -37.11 26.20
N SER A 642 4.19 -37.67 27.41
CA SER A 642 3.67 -39.00 27.76
C SER A 642 2.28 -38.99 28.41
N GLU A 643 1.81 -37.84 28.92
CA GLU A 643 0.54 -37.75 29.65
C GLU A 643 -0.71 -37.71 28.75
N PHE A 644 -0.58 -37.44 27.45
CA PHE A 644 -1.69 -37.38 26.48
C PHE A 644 -1.44 -38.31 25.27
N LYS A 645 -2.50 -38.95 24.77
CA LYS A 645 -2.48 -39.79 23.56
C LYS A 645 -3.57 -39.37 22.57
N ALA A 646 -3.40 -39.72 21.29
CA ALA A 646 -4.44 -39.50 20.28
C ALA A 646 -5.76 -40.17 20.68
N GLY A 647 -6.87 -39.45 20.52
CA GLY A 647 -8.20 -39.84 20.98
C GLY A 647 -8.58 -39.36 22.39
N ASP A 648 -7.64 -38.89 23.21
CA ASP A 648 -7.97 -38.34 24.53
C ASP A 648 -8.85 -37.08 24.41
N ARG A 649 -9.90 -37.01 25.24
CA ARG A 649 -10.80 -35.86 25.36
C ARG A 649 -10.20 -34.84 26.33
N VAL A 650 -10.06 -33.59 25.92
CA VAL A 650 -9.27 -32.59 26.64
C VAL A 650 -9.91 -31.20 26.62
N VAL A 651 -9.64 -30.43 27.68
CA VAL A 651 -9.89 -29.00 27.78
C VAL A 651 -8.54 -28.30 27.90
N ALA A 652 -8.37 -27.20 27.17
CA ALA A 652 -7.18 -26.36 27.22
C ALA A 652 -7.56 -24.97 27.71
N MET A 653 -6.69 -24.40 28.55
CA MET A 653 -6.73 -23.00 28.95
C MET A 653 -5.44 -22.36 28.44
N ALA A 654 -5.52 -21.66 27.31
CA ALA A 654 -4.38 -21.11 26.59
C ALA A 654 -4.87 -20.07 25.55
N PRO A 655 -4.05 -19.08 25.16
CA PRO A 655 -4.34 -18.20 24.02
C PRO A 655 -4.43 -19.01 22.73
N GLY A 656 -5.63 -19.07 22.14
CA GLY A 656 -5.90 -19.75 20.86
C GLY A 656 -6.08 -18.77 19.69
N HIS A 657 -6.60 -19.26 18.58
CA HIS A 657 -6.84 -18.54 17.32
C HIS A 657 -8.24 -18.82 16.73
N PHE A 658 -9.19 -19.27 17.58
CA PHE A 658 -10.47 -19.87 17.17
C PHE A 658 -10.31 -20.92 16.04
N ALA A 659 -9.20 -21.66 16.03
CA ALA A 659 -8.90 -22.59 14.94
C ALA A 659 -9.59 -23.94 15.13
N THR A 660 -9.94 -24.56 13.99
CA THR A 660 -10.42 -25.95 13.90
C THR A 660 -9.44 -26.98 14.48
N VAL A 661 -8.15 -26.65 14.49
CA VAL A 661 -7.09 -27.43 15.12
C VAL A 661 -6.13 -26.47 15.81
N GLU A 662 -5.87 -26.68 17.10
CA GLU A 662 -4.93 -25.88 17.88
C GLU A 662 -3.72 -26.73 18.32
N ARG A 663 -2.66 -26.05 18.76
CA ARG A 663 -1.47 -26.65 19.36
C ARG A 663 -1.18 -25.90 20.66
N PHE A 664 -1.10 -26.61 21.77
CA PHE A 664 -0.81 -26.03 23.09
C PHE A 664 0.22 -26.86 23.83
N PRO A 665 1.06 -26.24 24.68
CA PRO A 665 1.98 -26.98 25.52
C PRO A 665 1.20 -27.84 26.52
N HIS A 666 1.69 -29.05 26.79
CA HIS A 666 0.98 -30.05 27.59
C HIS A 666 0.50 -29.55 28.97
N TRP A 667 1.25 -28.63 29.62
CA TRP A 667 0.91 -28.06 30.92
C TRP A 667 -0.32 -27.14 30.92
N ALA A 668 -0.77 -26.67 29.75
CA ALA A 668 -1.96 -25.85 29.58
C ALA A 668 -3.25 -26.66 29.31
N VAL A 669 -3.15 -28.00 29.34
CA VAL A 669 -4.19 -28.95 28.94
C VAL A 669 -4.56 -29.87 30.11
N SER A 670 -5.83 -30.27 30.20
CA SER A 670 -6.34 -31.23 31.19
C SER A 670 -7.33 -32.19 30.54
N LYS A 671 -7.46 -33.42 31.06
CA LYS A 671 -8.37 -34.43 30.52
C LYS A 671 -9.81 -34.23 30.99
N LEU A 672 -10.75 -34.45 30.08
CA LEU A 672 -12.16 -34.62 30.41
C LEU A 672 -12.41 -36.03 30.95
N ARG A 673 -13.41 -36.14 31.82
CA ARG A 673 -14.06 -37.41 32.18
C ARG A 673 -15.10 -37.77 31.11
N ASP A 674 -15.56 -39.01 31.12
CA ASP A 674 -16.47 -39.49 30.08
C ASP A 674 -17.84 -38.79 30.12
N GLU A 675 -18.31 -38.41 31.32
CA GLU A 675 -19.54 -37.66 31.55
C GLU A 675 -19.49 -36.16 31.21
N GLU A 676 -18.30 -35.59 31.00
CA GLU A 676 -18.11 -34.14 30.77
C GLU A 676 -18.30 -33.79 29.29
N ASP A 677 -19.23 -32.90 28.95
CA ASP A 677 -19.44 -32.48 27.56
C ASP A 677 -18.50 -31.33 27.13
N PHE A 678 -18.18 -31.25 25.83
CA PHE A 678 -17.23 -30.25 25.32
C PHE A 678 -17.74 -28.80 25.46
N THR A 679 -19.04 -28.58 25.31
CA THR A 679 -19.65 -27.23 25.27
C THR A 679 -19.77 -26.56 26.64
N THR A 680 -20.10 -27.32 27.68
CA THR A 680 -20.10 -26.83 29.06
C THR A 680 -18.67 -26.68 29.55
N THR A 681 -17.83 -27.70 29.35
CA THR A 681 -16.47 -27.75 29.91
C THR A 681 -15.56 -26.66 29.33
N SER A 682 -15.75 -26.27 28.06
CA SER A 682 -15.00 -25.16 27.44
C SER A 682 -15.29 -23.78 28.04
N THR A 683 -16.26 -23.65 28.96
CA THR A 683 -16.64 -22.36 29.60
C THR A 683 -16.19 -22.22 31.06
N ILE A 684 -15.60 -23.27 31.65
CA ILE A 684 -15.23 -23.35 33.07
C ILE A 684 -13.85 -22.70 33.36
N PRO A 685 -12.75 -23.05 32.65
CA PRO A 685 -11.41 -22.76 33.13
C PRO A 685 -11.11 -21.30 33.42
N ILE A 686 -11.34 -20.39 32.46
CA ILE A 686 -10.91 -19.00 32.59
C ILE A 686 -11.70 -18.27 33.67
N VAL A 687 -13.02 -18.48 33.76
CA VAL A 687 -13.85 -17.77 34.74
C VAL A 687 -13.55 -18.22 36.17
N PHE A 688 -13.40 -19.53 36.40
CA PHE A 688 -13.09 -20.04 37.73
C PHE A 688 -11.63 -19.79 38.11
N SER A 689 -10.66 -19.97 37.21
CA SER A 689 -9.25 -19.61 37.47
C SER A 689 -9.09 -18.13 37.82
N THR A 690 -9.86 -17.23 37.17
CA THR A 690 -9.86 -15.79 37.51
C THR A 690 -10.37 -15.57 38.93
N VAL A 691 -11.46 -16.23 39.32
CA VAL A 691 -12.06 -16.09 40.66
C VAL A 691 -11.19 -16.70 41.75
N ILE A 692 -10.61 -17.88 41.53
CA ILE A 692 -9.68 -18.52 42.46
C ILE A 692 -8.48 -17.59 42.67
N TYR A 693 -7.85 -17.11 41.60
CA TYR A 693 -6.72 -16.20 41.74
C TYR A 693 -7.09 -14.86 42.39
N ALA A 694 -8.23 -14.27 42.03
CA ALA A 694 -8.73 -13.02 42.64
C ALA A 694 -9.04 -13.17 44.14
N LEU A 695 -9.93 -14.11 44.50
CA LEU A 695 -10.50 -14.19 45.84
C LEU A 695 -9.68 -15.06 46.79
N LYS A 696 -9.06 -16.15 46.33
CA LYS A 696 -8.20 -17.01 47.14
C LYS A 696 -6.78 -16.46 47.27
N HIS A 697 -6.14 -16.10 46.15
CA HIS A 697 -4.71 -15.76 46.15
C HIS A 697 -4.40 -14.26 46.31
N ARG A 698 -5.30 -13.35 45.92
CA ARG A 698 -5.07 -11.89 46.00
C ARG A 698 -5.82 -11.24 47.16
N ALA A 699 -7.15 -11.38 47.23
CA ALA A 699 -7.92 -10.87 48.36
C ALA A 699 -7.82 -11.75 49.62
N ASN A 700 -7.52 -13.04 49.47
CA ASN A 700 -7.57 -14.02 50.57
C ASN A 700 -8.88 -13.89 51.39
N LEU A 701 -10.02 -13.93 50.68
CA LEU A 701 -11.36 -13.75 51.24
C LEU A 701 -11.62 -14.77 52.35
N GLN A 702 -12.01 -14.29 53.54
CA GLN A 702 -12.28 -15.10 54.72
C GLN A 702 -13.80 -15.33 54.92
N PRO A 703 -14.18 -16.41 55.63
CA PRO A 703 -15.57 -16.60 56.06
C PRO A 703 -16.10 -15.42 56.88
N GLY A 704 -17.32 -14.98 56.58
CA GLY A 704 -17.97 -13.85 57.27
C GLY A 704 -17.63 -12.45 56.72
N GLU A 705 -16.57 -12.30 55.89
CA GLU A 705 -16.24 -11.02 55.25
C GLU A 705 -17.31 -10.59 54.23
N THR A 706 -17.39 -9.29 53.98
CA THR A 706 -18.25 -8.69 52.96
C THR A 706 -17.53 -8.57 51.61
N VAL A 707 -18.20 -8.93 50.52
CA VAL A 707 -17.63 -8.83 49.16
C VAL A 707 -18.59 -8.16 48.19
N LEU A 708 -18.10 -7.15 47.46
CA LEU A 708 -18.80 -6.50 46.36
C LEU A 708 -18.36 -7.10 45.02
N ILE A 709 -19.30 -7.69 44.30
CA ILE A 709 -19.07 -8.33 43.00
C ILE A 709 -19.73 -7.49 41.89
N HIS A 710 -18.92 -6.84 41.07
CA HIS A 710 -19.43 -6.09 39.92
C HIS A 710 -19.72 -6.98 38.71
N SER A 711 -20.64 -6.54 37.85
CA SER A 711 -21.10 -7.28 36.67
C SER A 711 -21.58 -8.71 37.00
N ALA A 712 -22.25 -8.86 38.15
CA ALA A 712 -22.44 -10.12 38.85
C ALA A 712 -23.13 -11.25 38.04
N ALA A 713 -23.94 -10.90 37.03
CA ALA A 713 -24.64 -11.85 36.17
C ALA A 713 -23.87 -12.29 34.91
N GLY A 714 -22.59 -11.90 34.77
CA GLY A 714 -21.66 -12.40 33.75
C GLY A 714 -20.77 -13.54 34.29
N GLY A 715 -20.11 -14.29 33.40
CA GLY A 715 -19.38 -15.53 33.75
C GLY A 715 -18.46 -15.47 34.98
N VAL A 716 -17.61 -14.43 35.10
CA VAL A 716 -16.73 -14.25 36.28
C VAL A 716 -17.53 -13.89 37.54
N GLY A 717 -18.54 -13.02 37.44
CA GLY A 717 -19.41 -12.65 38.56
C GLY A 717 -20.20 -13.83 39.12
N LEU A 718 -20.68 -14.72 38.24
CA LEU A 718 -21.37 -15.95 38.64
C LEU A 718 -20.44 -16.96 39.31
N ALA A 719 -19.22 -17.12 38.81
CA ALA A 719 -18.20 -17.93 39.49
C ALA A 719 -17.82 -17.34 40.86
N ALA A 720 -17.72 -16.00 40.96
CA ALA A 720 -17.39 -15.29 42.18
C ALA A 720 -18.49 -15.42 43.25
N ILE A 721 -19.77 -15.32 42.86
CA ILE A 721 -20.90 -15.56 43.77
C ILE A 721 -20.84 -16.97 44.34
N GLN A 722 -20.62 -17.98 43.50
CA GLN A 722 -20.57 -19.38 43.95
C GLN A 722 -19.42 -19.62 44.94
N TYR A 723 -18.22 -19.12 44.62
CA TYR A 723 -17.05 -19.22 45.49
C TYR A 723 -17.24 -18.45 46.83
N ALA A 724 -17.77 -17.23 46.78
CA ALA A 724 -18.04 -16.44 47.98
C ALA A 724 -19.12 -17.08 48.87
N LYS A 725 -20.18 -17.67 48.28
CA LYS A 725 -21.19 -18.45 49.02
C LYS A 725 -20.60 -19.69 49.67
N HIS A 726 -19.69 -20.40 48.99
CA HIS A 726 -19.01 -21.57 49.54
C HIS A 726 -18.16 -21.22 50.78
N LEU A 727 -17.48 -20.07 50.77
CA LEU A 727 -16.73 -19.56 51.92
C LEU A 727 -17.61 -18.96 53.04
N GLY A 728 -18.89 -18.69 52.79
CA GLY A 728 -19.77 -18.02 53.76
C GLY A 728 -19.52 -16.51 53.89
N ALA A 729 -19.09 -15.85 52.81
CA ALA A 729 -18.97 -14.39 52.75
C ALA A 729 -20.34 -13.71 52.50
N LYS A 730 -20.54 -12.48 53.01
CA LYS A 730 -21.73 -11.67 52.75
C LYS A 730 -21.60 -10.93 51.41
N ILE A 731 -22.44 -11.30 50.44
CA ILE A 731 -22.33 -10.82 49.06
C ILE A 731 -23.18 -9.58 48.81
N PHE A 732 -22.55 -8.54 48.28
CA PHE A 732 -23.16 -7.42 47.58
C PHE A 732 -22.86 -7.54 46.08
N ALA A 733 -23.79 -7.12 45.23
CA ALA A 733 -23.67 -7.32 43.78
C ALA A 733 -24.15 -6.10 42.98
N THR A 734 -23.58 -5.89 41.79
CA THR A 734 -24.17 -4.95 40.81
C THR A 734 -24.54 -5.60 39.48
N VAL A 735 -25.67 -5.17 38.93
CA VAL A 735 -26.22 -5.68 37.66
C VAL A 735 -26.74 -4.57 36.75
N GLY A 736 -26.74 -4.85 35.44
CA GLY A 736 -27.11 -3.86 34.42
C GLY A 736 -28.58 -3.82 34.03
N THR A 737 -29.44 -4.72 34.54
CA THR A 737 -30.90 -4.74 34.28
C THR A 737 -31.65 -5.44 35.43
N GLU A 738 -32.95 -5.14 35.59
CA GLU A 738 -33.82 -5.85 36.54
C GLU A 738 -33.91 -7.35 36.25
N SER A 739 -33.94 -7.77 34.99
CA SER A 739 -33.92 -9.20 34.63
C SER A 739 -32.69 -9.92 35.17
N LYS A 740 -31.53 -9.25 35.25
CA LYS A 740 -30.31 -9.77 35.86
C LYS A 740 -30.39 -9.80 37.39
N LYS A 741 -31.08 -8.83 38.02
CA LYS A 741 -31.33 -8.81 39.47
C LYS A 741 -32.15 -10.04 39.88
N TRP A 742 -33.32 -10.22 39.28
CA TRP A 742 -34.21 -11.33 39.62
C TRP A 742 -33.60 -12.70 39.32
N PHE A 743 -32.85 -12.84 38.21
CA PHE A 743 -32.06 -14.06 37.95
C PHE A 743 -31.09 -14.42 39.09
N LEU A 744 -30.41 -13.45 39.69
CA LEU A 744 -29.49 -13.70 40.81
C LEU A 744 -30.23 -14.03 42.12
N VAL A 745 -31.40 -13.42 42.35
CA VAL A 745 -32.28 -13.75 43.48
C VAL A 745 -32.80 -15.18 43.34
N GLU A 746 -33.40 -15.52 42.20
CA GLU A 746 -34.04 -16.83 41.95
C GLU A 746 -33.02 -17.98 41.91
N LYS A 747 -31.92 -17.84 41.17
CA LYS A 747 -30.96 -18.94 41.00
C LYS A 747 -29.94 -19.05 42.13
N TYR A 748 -29.48 -17.93 42.70
CA TYR A 748 -28.41 -17.93 43.71
C TYR A 748 -28.87 -17.52 45.11
N GLY A 749 -30.15 -17.18 45.31
CA GLY A 749 -30.69 -16.85 46.63
C GLY A 749 -30.06 -15.60 47.25
N LEU A 750 -29.61 -14.65 46.41
CA LEU A 750 -29.08 -13.37 46.89
C LEU A 750 -30.22 -12.47 47.36
N ASP A 751 -29.98 -11.71 48.43
CA ASP A 751 -30.93 -10.73 48.95
C ASP A 751 -31.17 -9.59 47.92
N PRO A 752 -32.42 -9.32 47.50
CA PRO A 752 -32.73 -8.19 46.62
C PRO A 752 -32.25 -6.84 47.13
N ALA A 753 -32.09 -6.65 48.45
CA ALA A 753 -31.58 -5.42 49.05
C ALA A 753 -30.05 -5.23 48.86
N HIS A 754 -29.31 -6.31 48.60
CA HIS A 754 -27.86 -6.27 48.36
C HIS A 754 -27.48 -6.23 46.86
N ILE A 755 -28.47 -6.07 45.96
CA ILE A 755 -28.25 -6.03 44.50
C ILE A 755 -28.59 -4.65 43.95
N PHE A 756 -27.57 -3.95 43.45
CA PHE A 756 -27.63 -2.56 42.98
C PHE A 756 -27.39 -2.41 41.47
N SER A 757 -27.57 -1.19 40.95
CA SER A 757 -27.26 -0.85 39.55
C SER A 757 -25.76 -0.88 39.27
N SER A 758 -25.37 -1.43 38.11
CA SER A 758 -24.00 -1.37 37.58
C SER A 758 -23.78 -0.27 36.53
N ARG A 759 -24.78 0.60 36.28
CA ARG A 759 -24.74 1.62 35.21
C ARG A 759 -24.42 3.04 35.69
N ASN A 760 -24.45 3.26 37.00
CA ASN A 760 -24.29 4.55 37.66
C ASN A 760 -23.72 4.32 39.07
N SER A 761 -23.24 5.38 39.72
CA SER A 761 -22.61 5.32 41.05
C SER A 761 -23.61 5.14 42.21
N SER A 762 -24.91 4.92 41.95
CA SER A 762 -25.92 4.82 43.01
C SER A 762 -25.75 3.59 43.92
N PHE A 763 -24.88 2.65 43.56
CA PHE A 763 -24.51 1.53 44.43
C PHE A 763 -23.69 2.00 45.64
N LEU A 764 -22.86 3.04 45.52
CA LEU A 764 -22.00 3.51 46.62
C LEU A 764 -22.82 3.95 47.86
N PRO A 765 -23.75 4.93 47.77
CA PRO A 765 -24.53 5.32 48.95
C PRO A 765 -25.38 4.18 49.50
N ALA A 766 -25.92 3.31 48.62
CA ALA A 766 -26.72 2.16 49.03
C ALA A 766 -25.89 1.06 49.74
N ILE A 767 -24.62 0.86 49.35
CA ILE A 767 -23.68 -0.01 50.07
C ILE A 767 -23.33 0.61 51.42
N MET A 768 -23.02 1.91 51.48
CA MET A 768 -22.72 2.57 52.74
C MET A 768 -23.90 2.50 53.71
N GLU A 769 -25.14 2.64 53.23
CA GLU A 769 -26.35 2.41 54.03
C GLU A 769 -26.45 0.95 54.52
N ALA A 770 -26.37 -0.02 53.60
CA ALA A 770 -26.48 -1.46 53.90
C ALA A 770 -25.32 -2.04 54.73
N THR A 771 -24.24 -1.28 54.91
CA THR A 771 -23.05 -1.60 55.73
C THR A 771 -22.90 -0.67 56.94
N SER A 772 -23.90 0.18 57.24
CA SER A 772 -23.86 1.12 58.39
C SER A 772 -22.62 2.02 58.40
N GLY A 773 -22.23 2.49 57.21
CA GLY A 773 -21.09 3.38 56.98
C GLY A 773 -19.73 2.69 56.92
N GLN A 774 -19.65 1.36 57.06
CA GLN A 774 -18.37 0.64 57.08
C GLN A 774 -17.76 0.42 55.69
N GLY A 775 -18.58 0.24 54.65
CA GLY A 775 -18.11 -0.21 53.33
C GLY A 775 -17.97 -1.74 53.25
N VAL A 776 -17.19 -2.24 52.29
CA VAL A 776 -16.97 -3.68 52.05
C VAL A 776 -15.51 -4.12 52.14
N ASP A 777 -15.27 -5.31 52.70
CA ASP A 777 -13.94 -5.84 53.00
C ASP A 777 -13.16 -6.26 51.73
N VAL A 778 -13.89 -6.71 50.69
CA VAL A 778 -13.32 -7.06 49.38
C VAL A 778 -14.17 -6.48 48.25
N VAL A 779 -13.54 -5.93 47.22
CA VAL A 779 -14.20 -5.51 45.97
C VAL A 779 -13.59 -6.28 44.80
N LEU A 780 -14.42 -6.96 44.00
CA LEU A 780 -14.03 -7.54 42.72
C LEU A 780 -14.58 -6.66 41.59
N ASN A 781 -13.73 -5.78 41.04
CA ASN A 781 -14.14 -4.77 40.08
C ASN A 781 -13.89 -5.14 38.62
N SER A 782 -14.87 -4.78 37.79
CA SER A 782 -14.78 -4.82 36.32
C SER A 782 -15.41 -3.57 35.67
N LEU A 783 -15.75 -2.54 36.46
CA LEU A 783 -16.30 -1.27 36.00
C LEU A 783 -15.17 -0.26 35.79
N THR A 784 -15.44 0.76 34.98
CA THR A 784 -14.40 1.68 34.47
C THR A 784 -14.71 3.14 34.82
N GLY A 785 -13.69 4.00 34.86
CA GLY A 785 -13.83 5.43 35.09
C GLY A 785 -14.38 5.78 36.46
N ASP A 786 -15.34 6.71 36.52
CA ASP A 786 -15.92 7.16 37.80
C ASP A 786 -16.64 6.04 38.57
N LEU A 787 -17.08 4.98 37.88
CA LEU A 787 -17.63 3.80 38.57
C LEU A 787 -16.54 3.04 39.32
N LEU A 788 -15.32 2.90 38.77
CA LEU A 788 -14.17 2.32 39.47
C LEU A 788 -13.84 3.14 40.73
N ARG A 789 -13.88 4.48 40.65
CA ARG A 789 -13.65 5.37 41.79
C ARG A 789 -14.69 5.15 42.90
N SER A 790 -15.98 5.18 42.56
CA SER A 790 -17.05 4.88 43.53
C SER A 790 -16.95 3.46 44.10
N SER A 791 -16.44 2.49 43.35
CA SER A 791 -16.15 1.14 43.86
C SER A 791 -14.97 1.12 44.84
N PHE A 792 -13.94 1.95 44.62
CA PHE A 792 -12.77 2.04 45.50
C PHE A 792 -13.09 2.80 46.79
N GLU A 793 -13.90 3.85 46.70
CA GLU A 793 -14.49 4.54 47.86
C GLU A 793 -15.32 3.60 48.75
N ALA A 794 -16.04 2.64 48.15
CA ALA A 794 -16.86 1.66 48.85
C ALA A 794 -16.07 0.62 49.67
N CYS A 795 -14.73 0.52 49.54
CA CYS A 795 -13.92 -0.33 50.40
C CYS A 795 -14.07 0.05 51.89
N ALA A 796 -14.02 -0.94 52.77
CA ALA A 796 -13.91 -0.76 54.22
C ALA A 796 -12.45 -0.48 54.64
N ASP A 797 -12.26 -0.13 55.92
CA ASP A 797 -10.93 -0.06 56.53
C ASP A 797 -10.22 -1.43 56.40
N PHE A 798 -8.93 -1.42 56.02
CA PHE A 798 -8.15 -2.61 55.64
C PHE A 798 -8.73 -3.42 54.46
N GLY A 799 -9.67 -2.84 53.70
CA GLY A 799 -10.31 -3.47 52.56
C GLY A 799 -9.36 -3.81 51.40
N ARG A 800 -9.77 -4.74 50.54
CA ARG A 800 -8.96 -5.24 49.41
C ARG A 800 -9.71 -5.06 48.09
N PHE A 801 -9.20 -4.18 47.25
CA PHE A 801 -9.72 -3.93 45.92
C PHE A 801 -8.98 -4.79 44.89
N VAL A 802 -9.71 -5.62 44.15
CA VAL A 802 -9.18 -6.50 43.10
C VAL A 802 -9.73 -6.07 41.75
N GLU A 803 -8.85 -5.49 40.92
CA GLU A 803 -9.16 -5.03 39.56
C GLU A 803 -8.89 -6.15 38.55
N ILE A 804 -9.92 -6.52 37.78
CA ILE A 804 -9.83 -7.45 36.64
C ILE A 804 -10.17 -6.80 35.29
N GLY A 805 -10.63 -5.55 35.29
CA GLY A 805 -10.72 -4.71 34.10
C GLY A 805 -9.34 -4.23 33.65
N LYS A 806 -9.21 -3.96 32.35
CA LYS A 806 -7.95 -3.47 31.76
C LYS A 806 -8.00 -2.02 31.32
N ARG A 807 -9.20 -1.46 31.13
CA ARG A 807 -9.38 -0.18 30.45
C ARG A 807 -8.67 0.95 31.17
N ASP A 808 -9.03 1.23 32.41
CA ASP A 808 -8.40 2.29 33.20
C ASP A 808 -6.90 2.05 33.44
N ILE A 809 -6.42 0.81 33.40
CA ILE A 809 -4.99 0.50 33.50
C ILE A 809 -4.25 0.92 32.22
N LEU A 810 -4.85 0.67 31.05
CA LEU A 810 -4.31 1.06 29.74
C LEU A 810 -4.50 2.56 29.46
N ASP A 811 -5.61 3.15 29.92
CA ASP A 811 -5.97 4.57 29.80
C ASP A 811 -5.27 5.44 30.88
N HIS A 812 -4.30 4.89 31.64
CA HIS A 812 -3.54 5.57 32.72
C HIS A 812 -4.42 6.30 33.76
N GLY A 813 -5.49 5.63 34.20
CA GLY A 813 -6.50 6.15 35.11
C GLY A 813 -5.96 6.63 36.47
N ILE A 814 -6.47 7.79 36.90
CA ILE A 814 -6.08 8.44 38.16
C ILE A 814 -6.91 7.88 39.33
N LEU A 815 -6.21 7.31 40.31
CA LEU A 815 -6.73 6.78 41.57
C LEU A 815 -6.57 7.81 42.70
N ASP A 816 -7.55 7.92 43.60
CA ASP A 816 -7.46 8.82 44.76
C ASP A 816 -6.60 8.20 45.88
N MET A 817 -5.51 8.87 46.23
CA MET A 817 -4.60 8.42 47.28
C MET A 817 -5.20 8.52 48.69
N SER A 818 -6.29 9.29 48.90
CA SER A 818 -6.92 9.44 50.21
C SER A 818 -7.41 8.11 50.81
N THR A 819 -7.90 7.21 49.95
CA THR A 819 -8.49 5.92 50.37
C THR A 819 -7.46 4.97 50.97
N PHE A 820 -6.18 5.07 50.57
CA PHE A 820 -5.10 4.29 51.20
C PHE A 820 -4.84 4.70 52.65
N GLY A 821 -5.29 5.88 53.10
CA GLY A 821 -5.27 6.28 54.50
C GLY A 821 -6.09 5.37 55.42
N ARG A 822 -7.02 4.59 54.86
CA ARG A 822 -7.81 3.54 55.53
C ARG A 822 -7.12 2.16 55.47
N ASN A 823 -5.83 2.10 55.14
CA ASN A 823 -5.06 0.87 54.93
C ASN A 823 -5.60 -0.07 53.83
N VAL A 824 -6.38 0.48 52.88
CA VAL A 824 -6.93 -0.27 51.75
C VAL A 824 -5.80 -0.73 50.81
N SER A 825 -5.87 -1.98 50.35
CA SER A 825 -4.94 -2.54 49.35
C SER A 825 -5.58 -2.58 47.96
N PHE A 826 -4.86 -2.09 46.94
CA PHE A 826 -5.29 -2.15 45.53
C PHE A 826 -4.44 -3.16 44.76
N MET A 827 -5.08 -4.08 44.04
CA MET A 827 -4.43 -5.18 43.32
C MET A 827 -5.04 -5.37 41.93
N ALA A 828 -4.25 -5.15 40.87
CA ALA A 828 -4.64 -5.47 39.50
C ALA A 828 -3.91 -6.73 38.99
N PHE A 829 -4.57 -7.55 38.18
CA PHE A 829 -3.90 -8.65 37.48
C PHE A 829 -4.53 -9.00 36.14
N ASP A 830 -3.76 -9.67 35.28
CA ASP A 830 -4.21 -10.33 34.06
C ASP A 830 -3.66 -11.76 34.06
N LEU A 831 -4.54 -12.76 33.94
CA LEU A 831 -4.11 -14.16 33.84
C LEU A 831 -3.19 -14.38 32.63
N SER A 832 -3.34 -13.63 31.53
CA SER A 832 -2.47 -13.75 30.34
C SER A 832 -0.98 -13.60 30.70
N ASN A 833 -0.66 -12.81 31.73
CA ASN A 833 0.71 -12.58 32.21
C ASN A 833 1.29 -13.75 33.03
N LEU A 834 0.51 -14.78 33.34
CA LEU A 834 1.00 -16.06 33.88
C LEU A 834 1.34 -17.07 32.77
N TYR A 835 0.74 -16.94 31.59
CA TYR A 835 0.99 -17.84 30.45
C TYR A 835 2.24 -17.43 29.65
N LEU A 836 2.46 -16.12 29.45
CA LEU A 836 3.52 -15.60 28.57
C LEU A 836 4.98 -15.72 29.09
N PRO A 837 5.28 -15.52 30.39
CA PRO A 837 6.68 -15.56 30.86
C PRO A 837 7.17 -17.00 31.06
N THR A 838 8.36 -17.31 30.54
CA THR A 838 9.01 -18.64 30.55
C THR A 838 9.40 -19.19 31.93
N LYS A 839 8.91 -18.63 33.04
CA LYS A 839 9.23 -19.07 34.40
C LYS A 839 8.42 -20.33 34.74
N PRO A 840 9.07 -21.48 35.07
CA PRO A 840 8.35 -22.72 35.38
C PRO A 840 7.34 -22.60 36.52
N THR A 841 7.57 -21.70 37.48
CA THR A 841 6.64 -21.42 38.58
C THR A 841 5.32 -20.82 38.11
N HIS A 842 5.30 -20.05 37.03
CA HIS A 842 4.06 -19.49 36.46
C HIS A 842 3.27 -20.57 35.71
N HIS A 843 3.95 -21.42 34.91
CA HIS A 843 3.31 -22.57 34.25
C HIS A 843 2.73 -23.56 35.28
N GLN A 844 3.42 -23.79 36.40
CA GLN A 844 2.91 -24.63 37.48
C GLN A 844 1.67 -24.01 38.14
N LEU A 845 1.68 -22.70 38.42
CA LEU A 845 0.49 -22.01 38.93
C LEU A 845 -0.67 -22.05 37.93
N TRP A 846 -0.40 -21.93 36.63
CA TRP A 846 -1.40 -22.06 35.57
C TRP A 846 -2.04 -23.45 35.55
N LYS A 847 -1.23 -24.52 35.61
CA LYS A 847 -1.70 -25.91 35.69
C LYS A 847 -2.53 -26.13 36.96
N VAL A 848 -2.11 -25.58 38.12
CA VAL A 848 -2.88 -25.63 39.38
C VAL A 848 -4.23 -24.92 39.25
N LEU A 849 -4.26 -23.69 38.73
CA LEU A 849 -5.51 -22.94 38.55
C LEU A 849 -6.48 -23.65 37.59
N LEU A 850 -5.98 -24.21 36.48
CA LEU A 850 -6.76 -25.04 35.56
C LEU A 850 -7.34 -26.28 36.27
N THR A 851 -6.52 -27.05 36.98
CA THR A 851 -6.97 -28.26 37.68
C THR A 851 -8.00 -27.92 38.76
N GLU A 852 -7.71 -26.93 39.62
CA GLU A 852 -8.61 -26.52 40.70
C GLU A 852 -9.94 -25.97 40.17
N SER A 853 -9.94 -25.25 39.03
CA SER A 853 -11.15 -24.75 38.37
C SER A 853 -12.13 -25.87 37.96
N LEU A 854 -11.58 -27.00 37.48
CA LEU A 854 -12.37 -28.17 37.13
C LEU A 854 -12.82 -28.92 38.38
N ASP A 855 -11.94 -29.04 39.37
CA ASP A 855 -12.21 -29.80 40.60
C ASP A 855 -13.28 -29.15 41.48
N PHE A 856 -13.41 -27.81 41.50
CA PHE A 856 -14.57 -27.13 42.13
C PHE A 856 -15.91 -27.53 41.52
N VAL A 857 -15.96 -27.75 40.20
CA VAL A 857 -17.18 -28.20 39.51
C VAL A 857 -17.40 -29.69 39.71
N ARG A 858 -16.35 -30.51 39.57
CA ARG A 858 -16.39 -31.97 39.74
C ARG A 858 -16.76 -32.41 41.16
N SER A 859 -16.39 -31.62 42.17
CA SER A 859 -16.76 -31.82 43.58
C SER A 859 -18.14 -31.27 43.94
N LYS A 860 -18.83 -30.60 43.00
CA LYS A 860 -20.13 -29.92 43.20
C LYS A 860 -20.10 -28.81 44.26
N ILE A 861 -18.94 -28.24 44.53
CA ILE A 861 -18.82 -26.99 45.31
C ILE A 861 -19.37 -25.81 44.47
N CYS A 862 -19.10 -25.83 43.18
CA CYS A 862 -19.63 -24.89 42.19
C CYS A 862 -20.34 -25.65 41.05
N GLU A 863 -21.22 -24.97 40.34
CA GLU A 863 -21.81 -25.39 39.06
C GLU A 863 -21.22 -24.55 37.90
N PRO A 864 -21.27 -25.06 36.64
CA PRO A 864 -20.97 -24.25 35.46
C PRO A 864 -21.85 -22.98 35.39
N CYS A 865 -21.29 -21.89 34.88
CA CYS A 865 -21.94 -20.56 34.89
C CYS A 865 -23.09 -20.43 33.87
N PHE A 866 -24.20 -21.11 34.12
CA PHE A 866 -25.43 -21.05 33.32
C PHE A 866 -26.12 -19.67 33.40
N PRO A 867 -26.89 -19.26 32.36
CA PRO A 867 -27.10 -19.98 31.10
C PRO A 867 -25.87 -19.98 30.20
N ILE A 868 -25.68 -21.07 29.44
CA ILE A 868 -24.65 -21.16 28.40
C ILE A 868 -25.34 -21.08 27.05
N LYS A 869 -25.05 -20.04 26.27
CA LYS A 869 -25.60 -19.89 24.91
C LYS A 869 -24.61 -20.44 23.89
N THR A 870 -24.96 -21.57 23.28
CA THR A 870 -24.20 -22.18 22.19
C THR A 870 -24.60 -21.58 20.84
N PHE A 871 -23.60 -21.26 20.03
CA PHE A 871 -23.72 -20.96 18.60
C PHE A 871 -22.95 -22.02 17.81
N ASP A 872 -23.33 -22.25 16.56
CA ASP A 872 -22.55 -23.08 15.65
C ASP A 872 -21.41 -22.28 15.00
N ALA A 873 -20.39 -22.94 14.45
CA ALA A 873 -19.27 -22.28 13.78
C ALA A 873 -19.69 -21.52 12.50
N SER A 874 -20.81 -21.88 11.85
CA SER A 874 -21.41 -21.05 10.79
C SER A 874 -21.85 -19.67 11.30
N ASP A 875 -22.30 -19.62 12.54
CA ASP A 875 -22.99 -18.48 13.16
C ASP A 875 -22.03 -17.64 14.01
N ILE A 876 -20.72 -17.77 13.79
CA ILE A 876 -19.68 -17.11 14.58
C ILE A 876 -19.84 -15.58 14.61
N THR A 877 -20.25 -14.96 13.50
CA THR A 877 -20.62 -13.53 13.43
C THR A 877 -21.72 -13.17 14.42
N ASP A 878 -22.77 -14.00 14.52
CA ASP A 878 -23.87 -13.81 15.47
C ASP A 878 -23.47 -14.13 16.92
N ALA A 879 -22.51 -15.04 17.13
CA ALA A 879 -21.92 -15.28 18.44
C ALA A 879 -21.20 -14.02 18.96
N PHE A 880 -20.36 -13.38 18.14
CA PHE A 880 -19.71 -12.11 18.47
C PHE A 880 -20.71 -10.96 18.64
N ARG A 881 -21.72 -10.86 17.76
CA ARG A 881 -22.81 -9.87 17.87
C ARG A 881 -23.64 -10.06 19.14
N HIS A 882 -23.94 -11.29 19.54
CA HIS A 882 -24.61 -11.59 20.81
C HIS A 882 -23.71 -11.28 22.01
N PHE A 883 -22.41 -11.55 21.91
CA PHE A 883 -21.46 -11.24 22.97
C PHE A 883 -21.32 -9.73 23.21
N SER A 884 -21.40 -8.88 22.18
CA SER A 884 -21.32 -7.43 22.36
C SER A 884 -22.55 -6.82 23.07
N LEU A 885 -23.70 -7.52 23.10
CA LEU A 885 -24.90 -7.06 23.80
C LEU A 885 -24.71 -7.06 25.33
N GLY A 886 -24.94 -5.89 25.96
CA GLY A 886 -24.90 -5.72 27.42
C GLY A 886 -26.02 -6.46 28.18
N THR A 887 -27.02 -7.01 27.48
CA THR A 887 -28.13 -7.80 28.05
C THR A 887 -27.75 -9.25 28.33
N ARG A 888 -26.64 -9.78 27.78
CA ARG A 888 -26.24 -11.19 27.91
C ARG A 888 -26.15 -11.68 29.36
N LEU A 889 -26.50 -12.94 29.58
CA LEU A 889 -26.44 -13.66 30.86
C LEU A 889 -25.49 -14.85 30.73
N GLY A 890 -24.72 -15.15 31.78
CA GLY A 890 -23.88 -16.36 31.81
C GLY A 890 -22.70 -16.34 30.82
N LYS A 891 -22.53 -17.43 30.07
CA LYS A 891 -21.42 -17.67 29.12
C LYS A 891 -21.92 -17.94 27.71
N VAL A 892 -21.05 -17.72 26.73
CA VAL A 892 -21.29 -18.01 25.31
C VAL A 892 -20.22 -18.97 24.83
N THR A 893 -20.59 -19.92 23.96
CA THR A 893 -19.66 -20.92 23.42
C THR A 893 -19.93 -21.15 21.93
N VAL A 894 -18.89 -21.40 21.14
CA VAL A 894 -18.98 -21.72 19.70
C VAL A 894 -18.66 -23.19 19.51
N SER A 895 -19.55 -23.92 18.84
CA SER A 895 -19.46 -25.36 18.57
C SER A 895 -18.82 -25.64 17.22
N PHE A 896 -17.86 -26.56 17.19
CA PHE A 896 -17.20 -27.11 16.00
C PHE A 896 -17.48 -28.63 15.87
N GLN A 897 -18.64 -29.07 16.37
CA GLN A 897 -18.97 -30.49 16.49
C GLN A 897 -19.59 -31.10 15.22
N ASP A 898 -20.40 -30.35 14.47
CA ASP A 898 -20.99 -30.86 13.22
C ASP A 898 -19.94 -30.79 12.07
N PRO A 899 -19.52 -31.93 11.50
CA PRO A 899 -18.59 -31.95 10.37
C PRO A 899 -19.18 -31.33 9.08
N ASN A 900 -20.50 -31.22 8.97
CA ASN A 900 -21.20 -30.74 7.77
C ASN A 900 -21.46 -29.23 7.79
N THR A 901 -21.32 -28.58 8.94
CA THR A 901 -21.39 -27.12 9.08
C THR A 901 -20.51 -26.46 8.04
N LYS A 902 -21.10 -25.53 7.27
CA LYS A 902 -20.39 -24.74 6.28
C LYS A 902 -19.87 -23.46 6.93
N ILE A 903 -18.56 -23.26 6.85
CA ILE A 903 -17.89 -22.03 7.25
C ILE A 903 -17.43 -21.25 6.02
N LYS A 904 -17.46 -19.92 6.11
CA LYS A 904 -16.93 -19.01 5.08
C LYS A 904 -15.42 -19.02 5.12
N VAL A 905 -14.76 -19.64 4.15
CA VAL A 905 -13.30 -19.82 4.11
C VAL A 905 -12.67 -18.97 3.01
N ILE A 906 -11.57 -18.29 3.36
CA ILE A 906 -10.58 -17.83 2.38
C ILE A 906 -9.55 -18.98 2.20
N PRO A 907 -9.44 -19.57 1.01
CA PRO A 907 -8.47 -20.63 0.73
C PRO A 907 -7.03 -20.10 0.78
N THR A 908 -6.08 -21.01 0.88
CA THR A 908 -4.65 -20.71 0.99
C THR A 908 -4.12 -19.94 -0.22
N LYS A 909 -3.19 -18.98 -0.02
CA LYS A 909 -2.63 -18.14 -1.10
C LYS A 909 -1.84 -18.94 -2.15
N TYR A 910 -1.20 -20.03 -1.73
CA TYR A 910 -0.33 -20.88 -2.54
C TYR A 910 -0.76 -22.34 -2.36
N GLU A 911 -0.97 -23.05 -3.46
CA GLU A 911 -1.39 -24.46 -3.47
C GLU A 911 -0.32 -25.38 -4.08
N THR A 912 0.63 -24.83 -4.85
CA THR A 912 1.68 -25.60 -5.52
C THR A 912 2.64 -26.22 -4.51
N ALA A 913 2.81 -27.55 -4.58
CA ALA A 913 3.85 -28.30 -3.88
C ALA A 913 4.87 -28.83 -4.88
N PHE A 914 6.16 -28.67 -4.59
CA PHE A 914 7.25 -29.12 -5.44
C PHE A 914 7.86 -30.42 -4.91
N SER A 915 8.30 -31.29 -5.82
CA SER A 915 8.96 -32.55 -5.49
C SER A 915 10.42 -32.34 -5.11
N ALA A 916 10.82 -32.88 -3.96
CA ALA A 916 12.23 -32.95 -3.57
C ALA A 916 13.05 -33.95 -4.41
N HIS A 917 12.41 -34.69 -5.33
CA HIS A 917 13.04 -35.69 -6.20
C HIS A 917 13.08 -35.27 -7.68
N LYS A 918 12.71 -34.04 -8.01
CA LYS A 918 12.88 -33.46 -9.35
C LYS A 918 13.83 -32.25 -9.31
N CYS A 919 14.47 -31.97 -10.44
CA CYS A 919 15.32 -30.81 -10.65
C CYS A 919 14.54 -29.67 -11.32
N TYR A 920 14.78 -28.44 -10.88
CA TYR A 920 14.16 -27.24 -11.44
C TYR A 920 15.22 -26.41 -12.18
N LEU A 921 15.01 -26.19 -13.48
CA LEU A 921 15.93 -25.50 -14.37
C LEU A 921 15.54 -24.02 -14.49
N MET A 922 16.43 -23.15 -14.03
CA MET A 922 16.17 -21.75 -13.71
C MET A 922 17.05 -20.85 -14.59
N ILE A 923 16.54 -20.44 -15.75
CA ILE A 923 17.31 -19.71 -16.76
C ILE A 923 17.12 -18.20 -16.55
N GLY A 924 18.22 -17.47 -16.32
CA GLY A 924 18.18 -16.03 -16.01
C GLY A 924 17.84 -15.68 -14.54
N CYS A 925 17.30 -16.63 -13.78
CA CYS A 925 16.74 -16.46 -12.44
C CYS A 925 17.77 -16.21 -11.29
N LEU A 926 18.94 -15.64 -11.57
CA LEU A 926 19.91 -15.20 -10.54
C LEU A 926 19.72 -13.71 -10.14
N GLY A 927 18.82 -13.00 -10.81
CA GLY A 927 18.37 -11.65 -10.46
C GLY A 927 17.31 -11.63 -9.35
N GLY A 928 16.74 -10.45 -9.09
CA GLY A 928 15.76 -10.23 -8.01
C GLY A 928 14.53 -11.16 -8.07
N LEU A 929 13.85 -11.22 -9.23
CA LEU A 929 12.66 -12.06 -9.45
C LEU A 929 12.93 -13.53 -9.14
N GLY A 930 14.00 -14.07 -9.73
CA GLY A 930 14.42 -15.44 -9.53
C GLY A 930 14.81 -15.77 -8.09
N ARG A 931 15.30 -14.79 -7.31
CA ARG A 931 15.61 -14.96 -5.87
C ARG A 931 14.35 -15.16 -5.04
N SER A 932 13.36 -14.30 -5.21
CA SER A 932 12.05 -14.39 -4.56
C SER A 932 11.37 -15.72 -4.89
N LEU A 933 11.35 -16.04 -6.19
CA LEU A 933 10.79 -17.28 -6.73
C LEU A 933 11.47 -18.53 -6.14
N SER A 934 12.80 -18.58 -6.12
CA SER A 934 13.54 -19.74 -5.60
C SER A 934 13.34 -19.93 -4.09
N LYS A 935 13.24 -18.84 -3.32
CA LYS A 935 12.93 -18.89 -1.88
C LYS A 935 11.53 -19.46 -1.63
N TRP A 936 10.54 -18.99 -2.38
CA TRP A 936 9.18 -19.54 -2.34
C TRP A 936 9.13 -21.02 -2.77
N MET A 937 9.85 -21.41 -3.83
CA MET A 937 9.94 -22.81 -4.26
C MET A 937 10.55 -23.71 -3.17
N ILE A 938 11.57 -23.26 -2.42
CA ILE A 938 12.12 -24.01 -1.28
C ILE A 938 11.09 -24.20 -0.17
N SER A 939 10.38 -23.15 0.26
CA SER A 939 9.31 -23.30 1.26
C SER A 939 8.25 -24.29 0.78
N SER A 940 7.89 -24.21 -0.50
CA SER A 940 6.92 -25.08 -1.17
C SER A 940 7.44 -26.48 -1.54
N GLY A 941 8.65 -26.87 -1.10
CA GLY A 941 9.14 -28.26 -1.15
C GLY A 941 10.30 -28.55 -2.12
N ALA A 942 10.69 -27.61 -2.98
CA ALA A 942 11.76 -27.82 -3.96
C ALA A 942 13.13 -27.97 -3.26
N ARG A 943 13.97 -28.89 -3.74
CA ARG A 943 15.29 -29.17 -3.14
C ARG A 943 16.46 -29.25 -4.13
N ARG A 944 16.22 -29.13 -5.44
CA ARG A 944 17.25 -29.24 -6.48
C ARG A 944 17.06 -28.17 -7.54
N PHE A 945 18.04 -27.28 -7.69
CA PHE A 945 18.00 -26.16 -8.63
C PHE A 945 19.23 -26.16 -9.53
N ILE A 946 19.00 -25.88 -10.80
CA ILE A 946 20.05 -25.66 -11.81
C ILE A 946 19.86 -24.26 -12.36
N PHE A 947 20.70 -23.31 -11.94
CA PHE A 947 20.67 -21.95 -12.46
C PHE A 947 21.57 -21.81 -13.68
N MET A 948 21.10 -21.12 -14.72
CA MET A 948 21.89 -20.84 -15.91
C MET A 948 21.93 -19.34 -16.21
N GLY A 949 23.12 -18.80 -16.46
CA GLY A 949 23.27 -17.41 -16.86
C GLY A 949 24.70 -17.01 -17.21
N ARG A 950 24.83 -15.95 -18.02
CA ARG A 950 26.11 -15.47 -18.61
C ARG A 950 27.18 -15.12 -17.56
N SER A 951 26.75 -14.59 -16.41
CA SER A 951 27.62 -14.16 -15.31
C SER A 951 27.80 -15.19 -14.20
N GLY A 952 27.06 -16.31 -14.19
CA GLY A 952 27.07 -17.26 -13.07
C GLY A 952 26.91 -16.55 -11.71
N THR A 953 27.78 -16.86 -10.75
CA THR A 953 27.83 -16.22 -9.42
C THR A 953 28.81 -15.04 -9.32
N ASP A 954 29.23 -14.41 -10.43
CA ASP A 954 30.15 -13.26 -10.41
C ASP A 954 29.63 -12.06 -9.59
N LYS A 955 28.30 -11.94 -9.40
CA LYS A 955 27.66 -10.89 -8.57
C LYS A 955 27.54 -11.35 -7.10
N PRO A 956 27.90 -10.51 -6.09
CA PRO A 956 27.79 -10.86 -4.68
C PRO A 956 26.38 -11.33 -4.25
N GLU A 957 25.33 -10.72 -4.80
CA GLU A 957 23.94 -11.02 -4.48
C GLU A 957 23.47 -12.36 -5.10
N ALA A 958 24.09 -12.76 -6.22
CA ALA A 958 23.86 -14.07 -6.83
C ALA A 958 24.59 -15.18 -6.05
N GLN A 959 25.82 -14.92 -5.60
CA GLN A 959 26.55 -15.84 -4.72
C GLN A 959 25.82 -16.01 -3.37
N GLY A 960 25.44 -14.91 -2.71
CA GLY A 960 24.68 -14.95 -1.45
C GLY A 960 23.33 -15.66 -1.58
N MET A 961 22.63 -15.51 -2.70
CA MET A 961 21.42 -16.30 -3.00
C MET A 961 21.71 -17.81 -3.07
N VAL A 962 22.78 -18.21 -3.76
CA VAL A 962 23.14 -19.64 -3.87
C VAL A 962 23.49 -20.23 -2.51
N ASP A 963 24.18 -19.47 -1.66
CA ASP A 963 24.54 -19.90 -0.31
C ASP A 963 23.34 -19.91 0.65
N ASP A 964 22.42 -18.95 0.55
CA ASP A 964 21.11 -18.95 1.24
C ASP A 964 20.30 -20.24 0.94
N LEU A 965 20.22 -20.63 -0.34
CA LEU A 965 19.47 -21.81 -0.78
C LEU A 965 20.14 -23.12 -0.29
N ARG A 966 21.49 -23.17 -0.30
CA ARG A 966 22.27 -24.29 0.23
C ARG A 966 22.15 -24.42 1.75
N ALA A 967 22.16 -23.31 2.48
CA ALA A 967 21.94 -23.29 3.93
C ALA A 967 20.55 -23.80 4.32
N GLN A 968 19.54 -23.62 3.45
CA GLN A 968 18.20 -24.19 3.57
C GLN A 968 18.09 -25.65 3.09
N GLY A 969 19.22 -26.30 2.77
CA GLY A 969 19.27 -27.72 2.41
C GLY A 969 18.97 -28.05 0.94
N ALA A 970 19.04 -27.08 0.03
CA ALA A 970 18.90 -27.35 -1.41
C ALA A 970 20.24 -27.67 -2.09
N HIS A 971 20.22 -28.62 -3.02
CA HIS A 971 21.31 -28.84 -3.96
C HIS A 971 21.22 -27.80 -5.08
N VAL A 972 22.25 -26.96 -5.22
CA VAL A 972 22.27 -25.85 -6.19
C VAL A 972 23.50 -25.95 -7.09
N THR A 973 23.24 -26.18 -8.38
CA THR A 973 24.23 -26.15 -9.46
C THR A 973 24.07 -24.85 -10.25
N VAL A 974 25.19 -24.19 -10.60
CA VAL A 974 25.17 -22.97 -11.40
C VAL A 974 26.02 -23.17 -12.66
N ILE A 975 25.40 -23.01 -13.82
CA ILE A 975 26.03 -23.16 -15.13
C ILE A 975 26.24 -21.78 -15.74
N ARG A 976 27.52 -21.40 -15.88
CA ARG A 976 27.90 -20.23 -16.65
C ARG A 976 27.78 -20.54 -18.15
N GLY A 977 26.87 -19.86 -18.83
CA GLY A 977 26.57 -20.09 -20.24
C GLY A 977 25.54 -19.11 -20.79
N ASP A 978 25.39 -19.10 -22.11
CA ASP A 978 24.39 -18.32 -22.83
C ASP A 978 23.31 -19.24 -23.41
N VAL A 979 22.04 -19.00 -23.07
CA VAL A 979 20.90 -19.79 -23.54
C VAL A 979 20.79 -19.81 -25.08
N CYS A 980 21.35 -18.82 -25.78
CA CYS A 980 21.41 -18.78 -27.24
C CYS A 980 22.32 -19.86 -27.84
N ARG A 981 23.25 -20.41 -27.07
CA ARG A 981 24.19 -21.47 -27.46
C ARG A 981 23.63 -22.82 -27.01
N TYR A 982 23.46 -23.75 -27.96
CA TYR A 982 22.80 -25.02 -27.68
C TYR A 982 23.62 -25.88 -26.71
N GLU A 983 24.94 -25.84 -26.86
CA GLU A 983 25.92 -26.58 -26.06
C GLU A 983 25.91 -26.14 -24.59
N ASP A 984 25.61 -24.87 -24.32
CA ASP A 984 25.49 -24.34 -22.97
C ASP A 984 24.17 -24.80 -22.29
N VAL A 985 23.09 -24.88 -23.07
CA VAL A 985 21.78 -25.39 -22.61
C VAL A 985 21.81 -26.90 -22.38
N GLU A 986 22.44 -27.66 -23.28
CA GLU A 986 22.65 -29.10 -23.16
C GLU A 986 23.44 -29.44 -21.88
N ARG A 987 24.53 -28.70 -21.60
CA ARG A 987 25.26 -28.83 -20.32
C ARG A 987 24.40 -28.53 -19.10
N ALA A 988 23.45 -27.59 -19.18
CA ALA A 988 22.54 -27.28 -18.08
C ALA A 988 21.47 -28.36 -17.88
N VAL A 989 20.95 -28.96 -18.95
CA VAL A 989 20.03 -30.11 -18.86
C VAL A 989 20.76 -31.35 -18.32
N ALA A 990 21.96 -31.65 -18.83
CA ALA A 990 22.77 -32.78 -18.36
C ALA A 990 23.19 -32.67 -16.88
N ALA A 991 23.24 -31.45 -16.33
CA ALA A 991 23.56 -31.21 -14.91
C ALA A 991 22.46 -31.70 -13.93
N ALA A 992 21.30 -32.14 -14.42
CA ALA A 992 20.28 -32.79 -13.61
C ALA A 992 20.68 -34.21 -13.14
N ALA A 993 21.66 -34.83 -13.81
CA ALA A 993 22.20 -36.16 -13.50
C ALA A 993 21.09 -37.23 -13.36
N ASP A 994 21.03 -37.94 -12.24
CA ASP A 994 20.09 -39.05 -12.00
C ASP A 994 18.64 -38.61 -11.70
N TYR A 995 18.33 -37.32 -11.74
CA TYR A 995 17.01 -36.77 -11.39
C TYR A 995 16.32 -36.13 -12.61
N PRO A 996 15.02 -36.41 -12.86
CA PRO A 996 14.29 -35.77 -13.94
C PRO A 996 14.09 -34.27 -13.71
N ILE A 997 14.04 -33.50 -14.79
CA ILE A 997 13.69 -32.07 -14.76
C ILE A 997 12.18 -31.95 -14.62
N GLY A 998 11.74 -31.52 -13.44
CA GLY A 998 10.32 -31.32 -13.11
C GLY A 998 9.77 -29.98 -13.56
N GLY A 999 10.63 -29.01 -13.86
CA GLY A 999 10.14 -27.73 -14.38
C GLY A 999 11.23 -26.84 -14.93
N VAL A 1000 10.83 -25.99 -15.87
CA VAL A 1000 11.69 -24.97 -16.48
C VAL A 1000 11.08 -23.60 -16.29
N ILE A 1001 11.89 -22.64 -15.86
CA ILE A 1001 11.56 -21.23 -15.79
C ILE A 1001 12.53 -20.48 -16.71
N GLN A 1002 11.98 -19.93 -17.79
CA GLN A 1002 12.70 -19.15 -18.78
C GLN A 1002 12.49 -17.66 -18.51
N ASP A 1003 13.42 -17.09 -17.75
CA ASP A 1003 13.47 -15.68 -17.33
C ASP A 1003 14.67 -14.94 -17.96
N SER A 1004 15.22 -15.47 -19.07
CA SER A 1004 16.35 -14.82 -19.75
C SER A 1004 15.91 -13.55 -20.49
N MET A 1005 16.50 -12.42 -20.12
CA MET A 1005 16.27 -11.12 -20.75
C MET A 1005 17.58 -10.44 -21.14
N ALA A 1006 17.55 -9.71 -22.24
CA ALA A 1006 18.47 -8.66 -22.59
C ALA A 1006 17.64 -7.55 -23.22
N LEU A 1007 17.75 -6.31 -22.72
CA LEU A 1007 17.03 -5.16 -23.24
C LEU A 1007 18.02 -4.27 -24.01
N SER A 1008 17.55 -3.66 -25.08
CA SER A 1008 18.30 -2.68 -25.88
C SER A 1008 17.30 -1.71 -26.49
N GLU A 1009 17.00 -0.64 -25.76
CA GLU A 1009 16.05 0.39 -26.16
C GLU A 1009 16.61 1.23 -27.32
N ALA A 1010 15.77 1.50 -28.31
CA ALA A 1010 16.03 2.44 -29.41
C ALA A 1010 14.71 2.72 -30.13
N LEU A 1011 14.54 3.93 -30.68
CA LEU A 1011 13.50 4.17 -31.69
C LEU A 1011 13.73 3.22 -32.86
N TRP A 1012 12.65 2.71 -33.45
CA TRP A 1012 12.71 1.73 -34.55
C TRP A 1012 13.58 2.22 -35.72
N SER A 1013 13.46 3.48 -36.11
CA SER A 1013 14.24 4.11 -37.19
C SER A 1013 15.75 4.21 -36.89
N GLU A 1014 16.15 4.15 -35.62
CA GLU A 1014 17.55 4.19 -35.16
C GLU A 1014 18.04 2.81 -34.68
N MET A 1015 17.17 1.80 -34.67
CA MET A 1015 17.47 0.49 -34.08
C MET A 1015 18.46 -0.29 -34.95
N SER A 1016 19.67 -0.47 -34.45
CA SER A 1016 20.70 -1.28 -35.12
C SER A 1016 20.31 -2.77 -35.20
N HIS A 1017 20.79 -3.45 -36.23
CA HIS A 1017 20.67 -4.91 -36.39
C HIS A 1017 21.13 -5.69 -35.14
N ARG A 1018 22.23 -5.22 -34.51
CA ARG A 1018 22.74 -5.80 -33.26
C ARG A 1018 21.75 -5.62 -32.10
N ALA A 1019 21.12 -4.45 -31.95
CA ALA A 1019 20.14 -4.18 -30.90
C ALA A 1019 18.88 -5.05 -31.04
N TRP A 1020 18.41 -5.25 -32.28
CA TRP A 1020 17.31 -6.17 -32.58
C TRP A 1020 17.61 -7.60 -32.10
N HIS A 1021 18.69 -8.20 -32.60
CA HIS A 1021 19.06 -9.58 -32.28
C HIS A 1021 19.51 -9.80 -30.83
N THR A 1022 20.04 -8.77 -30.15
CA THR A 1022 20.41 -8.86 -28.72
C THR A 1022 19.18 -9.16 -27.85
N THR A 1023 18.04 -8.54 -28.16
CA THR A 1023 16.80 -8.68 -27.39
C THR A 1023 16.01 -9.94 -27.80
N LEU A 1024 15.92 -10.23 -29.10
CA LEU A 1024 15.22 -11.43 -29.59
C LEU A 1024 15.96 -12.73 -29.22
N GLY A 1025 17.29 -12.74 -29.23
CA GLY A 1025 18.10 -13.96 -29.07
C GLY A 1025 17.72 -14.84 -27.87
N PRO A 1026 17.72 -14.31 -26.63
CA PRO A 1026 17.42 -15.11 -25.44
C PRO A 1026 15.98 -15.66 -25.42
N LYS A 1027 14.99 -14.84 -25.81
CA LYS A 1027 13.56 -15.22 -25.78
C LYS A 1027 13.13 -16.10 -26.95
N VAL A 1028 13.71 -15.92 -28.14
CA VAL A 1028 13.38 -16.71 -29.34
C VAL A 1028 14.29 -17.95 -29.43
N ARG A 1029 15.58 -17.73 -29.72
CA ARG A 1029 16.55 -18.81 -29.95
C ARG A 1029 16.83 -19.61 -28.67
N GLY A 1030 16.89 -18.94 -27.51
CA GLY A 1030 17.08 -19.60 -26.23
C GLY A 1030 15.93 -20.55 -25.86
N THR A 1031 14.70 -20.10 -26.02
CA THR A 1031 13.50 -20.92 -25.78
C THR A 1031 13.42 -22.12 -26.74
N TRP A 1032 13.78 -21.93 -28.01
CA TRP A 1032 13.94 -23.05 -28.96
C TRP A 1032 15.04 -24.04 -28.55
N ASN A 1033 16.17 -23.57 -28.02
CA ASN A 1033 17.22 -24.46 -27.49
C ASN A 1033 16.74 -25.26 -26.29
N LEU A 1034 16.03 -24.63 -25.35
CA LEU A 1034 15.43 -25.30 -24.18
C LEU A 1034 14.44 -26.37 -24.60
N HIS A 1035 13.51 -26.06 -25.51
CA HIS A 1035 12.55 -27.04 -26.05
C HIS A 1035 13.27 -28.23 -26.71
N ARG A 1036 14.30 -27.99 -27.53
CA ARG A 1036 15.09 -29.07 -28.14
C ARG A 1036 15.88 -29.90 -27.12
N ALA A 1037 16.54 -29.28 -26.13
CA ALA A 1037 17.34 -29.99 -25.14
C ALA A 1037 16.50 -30.88 -24.22
N LEU A 1038 15.24 -30.52 -23.96
CA LEU A 1038 14.31 -31.32 -23.15
C LEU A 1038 13.66 -32.49 -23.92
N SER A 1039 13.80 -32.55 -25.25
CA SER A 1039 13.17 -33.60 -26.08
C SER A 1039 13.68 -35.02 -25.79
N TYR A 1040 14.81 -35.15 -25.09
CA TYR A 1040 15.37 -36.44 -24.64
C TYR A 1040 14.70 -36.98 -23.37
N GLN A 1041 13.91 -36.18 -22.65
CA GLN A 1041 13.18 -36.61 -21.45
C GLN A 1041 11.71 -36.98 -21.80
N PRO A 1042 11.11 -37.99 -21.15
CA PRO A 1042 9.68 -38.25 -21.27
C PRO A 1042 8.84 -37.00 -20.91
N PRO A 1043 7.85 -36.60 -21.74
CA PRO A 1043 7.00 -35.43 -21.46
C PRO A 1043 6.31 -35.45 -20.09
N SER A 1044 5.95 -36.63 -19.59
CA SER A 1044 5.28 -36.84 -18.30
C SER A 1044 6.13 -36.50 -17.07
N GLU A 1045 7.45 -36.36 -17.22
CA GLU A 1045 8.34 -35.99 -16.11
C GLU A 1045 8.43 -34.48 -15.90
N LEU A 1046 8.07 -33.68 -16.91
CA LEU A 1046 8.08 -32.23 -16.84
C LEU A 1046 6.71 -31.74 -16.35
N ASP A 1047 6.64 -31.19 -15.14
CA ASP A 1047 5.39 -30.68 -14.55
C ASP A 1047 5.02 -29.30 -15.14
N PHE A 1048 6.02 -28.47 -15.50
CA PHE A 1048 5.77 -27.13 -16.05
C PHE A 1048 6.88 -26.58 -16.97
N PHE A 1049 6.50 -25.67 -17.87
CA PHE A 1049 7.42 -24.84 -18.66
C PHE A 1049 6.90 -23.39 -18.68
N VAL A 1050 7.42 -22.56 -17.79
CA VAL A 1050 7.00 -21.15 -17.66
C VAL A 1050 7.97 -20.24 -18.42
N MET A 1051 7.42 -19.34 -19.23
CA MET A 1051 8.16 -18.28 -19.90
C MET A 1051 7.72 -16.92 -19.35
N THR A 1052 8.67 -16.09 -18.95
CA THR A 1052 8.36 -14.71 -18.56
C THR A 1052 8.32 -13.84 -19.82
N SER A 1053 7.12 -13.39 -20.16
CA SER A 1053 6.82 -12.44 -21.23
C SER A 1053 6.56 -11.07 -20.60
N SER A 1054 5.96 -10.14 -21.33
CA SER A 1054 5.59 -8.83 -20.80
C SER A 1054 4.40 -8.24 -21.53
N ILE A 1055 3.60 -7.47 -20.80
CA ILE A 1055 2.51 -6.65 -21.35
C ILE A 1055 2.92 -5.85 -22.59
N SER A 1056 4.19 -5.39 -22.69
CA SER A 1056 4.74 -4.71 -23.88
C SER A 1056 4.55 -5.53 -25.17
N GLY A 1057 4.57 -6.87 -25.13
CA GLY A 1057 4.25 -7.71 -26.30
C GLY A 1057 2.79 -7.59 -26.75
N THR A 1058 1.88 -7.39 -25.80
CA THR A 1058 0.42 -7.35 -25.99
C THR A 1058 -0.14 -5.94 -26.23
N VAL A 1059 0.44 -4.89 -25.65
CA VAL A 1059 -0.02 -3.48 -25.81
C VAL A 1059 0.94 -2.60 -26.62
N GLY A 1060 2.20 -3.03 -26.77
CA GLY A 1060 3.28 -2.23 -27.37
C GLY A 1060 3.90 -1.24 -26.38
N THR A 1061 5.20 -1.00 -26.53
CA THR A 1061 5.91 0.11 -25.88
C THR A 1061 6.82 0.77 -26.92
N ALA A 1062 6.72 2.09 -27.04
CA ALA A 1062 7.61 2.88 -27.88
C ALA A 1062 9.06 2.76 -27.36
N THR A 1063 10.03 2.71 -28.28
CA THR A 1063 11.47 2.38 -28.09
C THR A 1063 11.79 0.93 -27.72
N GLU A 1064 10.79 0.05 -27.60
CA GLU A 1064 10.92 -1.35 -27.22
C GLU A 1064 10.47 -2.31 -28.34
N SER A 1065 10.48 -1.90 -29.62
CA SER A 1065 9.94 -2.70 -30.73
C SER A 1065 10.53 -4.11 -30.84
N ASN A 1066 11.83 -4.27 -30.55
CA ASN A 1066 12.51 -5.58 -30.42
C ASN A 1066 12.00 -6.42 -29.23
N TYR A 1067 11.75 -5.81 -28.08
CA TYR A 1067 11.26 -6.48 -26.87
C TYR A 1067 9.79 -6.89 -27.02
N CYS A 1068 8.96 -6.02 -27.58
CA CYS A 1068 7.56 -6.32 -27.92
C CYS A 1068 7.48 -7.52 -28.86
N ALA A 1069 8.30 -7.54 -29.92
CA ALA A 1069 8.40 -8.63 -30.89
C ALA A 1069 8.91 -9.94 -30.25
N ALA A 1070 9.89 -9.87 -29.34
CA ALA A 1070 10.42 -11.03 -28.63
C ALA A 1070 9.42 -11.66 -27.63
N ASN A 1071 8.57 -10.85 -27.00
CA ASN A 1071 7.51 -11.31 -26.09
C ASN A 1071 6.35 -11.96 -26.86
N ALA A 1072 5.88 -11.33 -27.96
CA ALA A 1072 4.84 -11.92 -28.81
C ALA A 1072 5.20 -13.32 -29.36
N PHE A 1073 6.50 -13.62 -29.53
CA PHE A 1073 6.97 -14.98 -29.82
C PHE A 1073 6.72 -15.95 -28.65
N LEU A 1074 7.02 -15.58 -27.41
CA LEU A 1074 6.83 -16.45 -26.24
C LEU A 1074 5.35 -16.84 -26.05
N ASP A 1075 4.45 -15.89 -26.29
CA ASP A 1075 3.01 -16.09 -26.18
C ASP A 1075 2.51 -17.10 -27.21
N ALA A 1076 2.97 -16.98 -28.46
CA ALA A 1076 2.70 -17.96 -29.50
C ALA A 1076 3.41 -19.30 -29.26
N PHE A 1077 4.59 -19.30 -28.63
CA PHE A 1077 5.36 -20.50 -28.34
C PHE A 1077 4.72 -21.35 -27.23
N ALA A 1078 4.03 -20.72 -26.27
CA ALA A 1078 3.22 -21.44 -25.28
C ALA A 1078 2.08 -22.20 -25.96
N ARG A 1079 1.38 -21.55 -26.90
CA ARG A 1079 0.31 -22.18 -27.71
C ARG A 1079 0.85 -23.36 -28.53
N TYR A 1080 2.02 -23.18 -29.14
CA TYR A 1080 2.71 -24.24 -29.91
C TYR A 1080 3.04 -25.47 -29.06
N ARG A 1081 3.63 -25.29 -27.87
CA ARG A 1081 3.89 -26.40 -26.95
C ARG A 1081 2.61 -27.10 -26.50
N ASN A 1082 1.57 -26.34 -26.16
CA ASN A 1082 0.30 -26.91 -25.73
C ASN A 1082 -0.44 -27.64 -26.88
N ARG A 1083 -0.30 -27.20 -28.14
CA ARG A 1083 -0.76 -27.95 -29.34
C ARG A 1083 -0.08 -29.32 -29.46
N LEU A 1084 1.18 -29.43 -29.05
CA LEU A 1084 1.94 -30.69 -29.00
C LEU A 1084 1.62 -31.56 -27.77
N GLY A 1085 0.71 -31.12 -26.88
CA GLY A 1085 0.43 -31.79 -25.61
C GLY A 1085 1.59 -31.70 -24.60
N LEU A 1086 2.50 -30.74 -24.77
CA LEU A 1086 3.60 -30.47 -23.85
C LEU A 1086 3.23 -29.29 -22.94
N PRO A 1087 3.54 -29.33 -21.64
CA PRO A 1087 3.21 -28.23 -20.74
C PRO A 1087 3.90 -26.95 -21.17
N ALA A 1088 3.16 -25.84 -21.19
CA ALA A 1088 3.69 -24.49 -21.34
C ALA A 1088 2.71 -23.40 -20.90
N ILE A 1089 3.26 -22.30 -20.39
CA ILE A 1089 2.53 -21.05 -20.21
C ILE A 1089 3.45 -19.84 -20.42
N SER A 1090 2.93 -18.79 -21.07
CA SER A 1090 3.55 -17.48 -21.15
C SER A 1090 2.87 -16.53 -20.17
N ILE A 1091 3.64 -15.79 -19.37
CA ILE A 1091 3.11 -14.80 -18.42
C ILE A 1091 3.53 -13.40 -18.89
N ASP A 1092 2.58 -12.61 -19.38
CA ASP A 1092 2.76 -11.20 -19.69
C ASP A 1092 2.75 -10.40 -18.39
N TYR A 1093 3.92 -10.26 -17.77
CA TYR A 1093 4.10 -9.38 -16.63
C TYR A 1093 3.99 -7.90 -17.02
N GLY A 1094 3.26 -7.13 -16.22
CA GLY A 1094 3.33 -5.67 -16.24
C GLY A 1094 4.52 -5.15 -15.43
N MET A 1095 4.31 -4.05 -14.71
CA MET A 1095 5.39 -3.36 -14.00
C MET A 1095 5.64 -4.04 -12.66
N ILE A 1096 6.87 -4.49 -12.38
CA ILE A 1096 7.21 -5.11 -11.08
C ILE A 1096 8.11 -4.13 -10.30
N SER A 1097 7.64 -3.61 -9.16
CA SER A 1097 8.31 -2.51 -8.45
C SER A 1097 9.19 -2.92 -7.27
N GLU A 1098 8.90 -4.06 -6.63
CA GLU A 1098 9.61 -4.50 -5.41
C GLU A 1098 10.85 -5.35 -5.73
N VAL A 1099 10.96 -5.91 -6.94
CA VAL A 1099 12.06 -6.76 -7.40
C VAL A 1099 12.24 -6.72 -8.93
N GLY A 1100 13.47 -6.92 -9.42
CA GLY A 1100 13.79 -7.02 -10.85
C GLY A 1100 14.32 -5.72 -11.48
N TYR A 1101 14.36 -5.67 -12.82
CA TYR A 1101 15.03 -4.60 -13.57
C TYR A 1101 14.47 -3.19 -13.30
N LEU A 1102 13.15 -3.07 -13.16
CA LEU A 1102 12.45 -1.80 -12.87
C LEU A 1102 12.80 -1.24 -11.49
N HIS A 1103 12.99 -2.09 -10.49
CA HIS A 1103 13.46 -1.68 -9.15
C HIS A 1103 14.87 -1.06 -9.19
N GLU A 1104 15.70 -1.49 -10.15
CA GLU A 1104 17.03 -0.95 -10.39
C GLU A 1104 17.00 0.34 -11.26
N HIS A 1105 15.85 0.72 -11.86
CA HIS A 1105 15.70 1.84 -12.80
C HIS A 1105 14.42 2.67 -12.54
N PRO A 1106 14.36 3.50 -11.47
CA PRO A 1106 13.14 4.15 -10.98
C PRO A 1106 12.54 5.19 -11.95
N ASP A 1107 13.31 5.74 -12.88
CA ASP A 1107 12.80 6.68 -13.89
C ASP A 1107 11.80 6.02 -14.85
N ILE A 1108 11.99 4.72 -15.13
CA ILE A 1108 11.10 3.91 -15.96
C ILE A 1108 9.84 3.52 -15.17
N GLU A 1109 9.97 3.23 -13.85
CA GLU A 1109 8.83 3.02 -12.94
C GLU A 1109 7.87 4.23 -12.97
N ALA A 1110 8.42 5.44 -12.82
CA ALA A 1110 7.65 6.68 -12.86
C ALA A 1110 6.97 6.93 -14.22
N LEU A 1111 7.58 6.50 -15.33
CA LEU A 1111 6.98 6.60 -16.67
C LEU A 1111 5.83 5.60 -16.86
N MET A 1112 5.97 4.35 -16.38
CA MET A 1112 4.93 3.33 -16.48
C MET A 1112 3.72 3.63 -15.57
N GLN A 1113 3.94 4.16 -14.36
CA GLN A 1113 2.85 4.65 -13.51
C GLN A 1113 2.02 5.75 -14.22
N ARG A 1114 2.65 6.66 -14.96
CA ARG A 1114 1.96 7.70 -15.76
C ARG A 1114 1.19 7.15 -16.95
N LYS A 1115 1.47 5.91 -17.41
CA LYS A 1115 0.72 5.20 -18.45
C LYS A 1115 -0.47 4.40 -17.90
N GLY A 1116 -0.70 4.41 -16.58
CA GLY A 1116 -1.76 3.63 -15.92
C GLY A 1116 -1.43 2.14 -15.74
N ILE A 1117 -0.15 1.76 -15.85
CA ILE A 1117 0.30 0.40 -15.51
C ILE A 1117 0.54 0.37 -14.01
N HIS A 1118 -0.15 -0.53 -13.30
CA HIS A 1118 -0.01 -0.68 -11.86
C HIS A 1118 1.20 -1.56 -11.51
N PRO A 1119 1.85 -1.35 -10.35
CA PRO A 1119 2.98 -2.18 -9.93
C PRO A 1119 2.55 -3.50 -9.26
N ILE A 1120 2.91 -4.63 -9.86
CA ILE A 1120 2.97 -5.95 -9.23
C ILE A 1120 4.00 -5.94 -8.09
N LYS A 1121 3.56 -6.37 -6.92
CA LYS A 1121 4.39 -6.63 -5.73
C LYS A 1121 4.99 -8.03 -5.76
N GLU A 1122 6.01 -8.28 -4.93
CA GLU A 1122 6.65 -9.59 -4.82
C GLU A 1122 5.62 -10.70 -4.46
N ASP A 1123 4.70 -10.39 -3.54
CA ASP A 1123 3.62 -11.28 -3.10
C ASP A 1123 2.61 -11.59 -4.24
N GLU A 1124 2.38 -10.64 -5.15
CA GLU A 1124 1.45 -10.76 -6.28
C GLU A 1124 2.11 -11.55 -7.42
N LEU A 1125 3.40 -11.30 -7.70
CA LEU A 1125 4.24 -12.06 -8.62
C LEU A 1125 4.21 -13.57 -8.31
N LEU A 1126 4.40 -13.94 -7.04
CA LEU A 1126 4.37 -15.33 -6.59
C LEU A 1126 2.98 -15.97 -6.71
N GLN A 1127 1.91 -15.20 -6.52
CA GLN A 1127 0.53 -15.69 -6.72
C GLN A 1127 0.22 -15.93 -8.21
N ILE A 1128 0.66 -15.03 -9.09
CA ILE A 1128 0.57 -15.19 -10.55
C ILE A 1128 1.37 -16.43 -10.98
N MET A 1129 2.58 -16.63 -10.43
CA MET A 1129 3.38 -17.82 -10.71
C MET A 1129 2.70 -19.11 -10.21
N ASN A 1130 2.18 -19.13 -8.99
CA ASN A 1130 1.42 -20.27 -8.46
C ASN A 1130 0.20 -20.62 -9.35
N LEU A 1131 -0.52 -19.60 -9.83
CA LEU A 1131 -1.61 -19.79 -10.80
C LEU A 1131 -1.08 -20.38 -12.12
N ALA A 1132 0.04 -19.86 -12.63
CA ALA A 1132 0.64 -20.32 -13.88
C ALA A 1132 1.07 -21.79 -13.81
N LEU A 1133 1.71 -22.20 -12.72
CA LEU A 1133 2.14 -23.58 -12.48
C LEU A 1133 0.97 -24.56 -12.39
N GLY A 1134 -0.21 -24.11 -11.96
CA GLY A 1134 -1.44 -24.92 -11.95
C GLY A 1134 -2.19 -25.01 -13.30
N ASN A 1135 -1.80 -24.22 -14.31
CA ASN A 1135 -2.51 -24.10 -15.61
C ASN A 1135 -1.57 -24.36 -16.79
N GLN A 1136 -0.96 -25.54 -16.84
CA GLN A 1136 -0.01 -25.93 -17.90
C GLN A 1136 -0.65 -26.60 -19.13
N GLU A 1137 -1.95 -26.92 -19.08
CA GLU A 1137 -2.70 -27.61 -20.13
C GLU A 1137 -3.72 -26.70 -20.83
N PRO A 1138 -4.20 -27.06 -22.04
CA PRO A 1138 -5.30 -26.35 -22.71
C PRO A 1138 -6.59 -26.26 -21.87
N CYS A 1139 -7.34 -25.16 -22.04
CA CYS A 1139 -8.62 -24.94 -21.40
C CYS A 1139 -9.68 -25.96 -21.83
N THR A 1140 -10.35 -26.59 -20.84
CA THR A 1140 -11.45 -27.55 -21.00
C THR A 1140 -12.80 -26.89 -21.37
N TRP A 1141 -12.76 -25.82 -22.17
CA TRP A 1141 -13.94 -25.07 -22.60
C TRP A 1141 -14.76 -25.85 -23.66
N ASP A 1142 -15.92 -25.32 -24.05
CA ASP A 1142 -16.72 -25.86 -25.17
C ASP A 1142 -15.97 -25.74 -26.50
N ALA A 1143 -16.12 -26.73 -27.40
CA ALA A 1143 -15.43 -26.86 -28.69
C ALA A 1143 -15.55 -25.65 -29.66
N ARG A 1144 -16.41 -24.68 -29.34
CA ARG A 1144 -16.59 -23.43 -30.09
C ARG A 1144 -15.67 -22.29 -29.62
N TYR A 1145 -14.87 -22.50 -28.59
CA TYR A 1145 -13.98 -21.51 -27.99
C TYR A 1145 -12.50 -21.88 -28.18
N ASP A 1146 -11.60 -20.91 -28.08
CA ASP A 1146 -10.15 -21.15 -28.18
C ASP A 1146 -9.63 -21.90 -26.94
N HIS A 1147 -9.40 -23.20 -27.08
CA HIS A 1147 -8.85 -24.05 -26.03
C HIS A 1147 -7.40 -23.69 -25.67
N LEU A 1148 -6.62 -23.14 -26.60
CA LEU A 1148 -5.23 -22.77 -26.34
C LEU A 1148 -5.11 -21.40 -25.63
N ALA A 1149 -6.21 -20.68 -25.40
CA ALA A 1149 -6.22 -19.43 -24.65
C ALA A 1149 -5.68 -19.57 -23.21
N GLY A 1150 -5.72 -20.77 -22.62
CA GLY A 1150 -5.15 -21.06 -21.30
C GLY A 1150 -3.63 -20.99 -21.23
N SER A 1151 -2.91 -21.01 -22.37
CA SER A 1151 -1.45 -20.96 -22.39
C SER A 1151 -0.87 -19.56 -22.16
N HIS A 1152 -1.71 -18.54 -21.90
CA HIS A 1152 -1.31 -17.14 -21.79
C HIS A 1152 -1.97 -16.48 -20.58
N LEU A 1153 -1.17 -15.84 -19.72
CA LEU A 1153 -1.65 -15.04 -18.59
C LEU A 1153 -1.24 -13.58 -18.78
N LEU A 1154 -2.23 -12.70 -18.99
CA LEU A 1154 -2.04 -11.26 -19.06
C LEU A 1154 -2.30 -10.60 -17.70
N THR A 1155 -1.39 -9.72 -17.28
CA THR A 1155 -1.43 -9.02 -15.98
C THR A 1155 -1.45 -7.49 -16.14
N ASP A 1156 -1.74 -6.76 -15.06
CA ASP A 1156 -1.68 -5.28 -14.93
C ASP A 1156 -2.54 -4.39 -15.85
N VAL A 1157 -3.53 -4.93 -16.57
CA VAL A 1157 -4.47 -4.09 -17.36
C VAL A 1157 -5.74 -3.76 -16.57
N GLU A 1158 -5.70 -2.75 -15.70
CA GLU A 1158 -6.89 -2.24 -15.01
C GLU A 1158 -7.65 -1.19 -15.83
N PHE A 1159 -8.51 -1.68 -16.73
CA PHE A 1159 -9.37 -0.82 -17.55
C PHE A 1159 -10.33 0.08 -16.74
N ILE A 1160 -10.61 -0.27 -15.48
CA ILE A 1160 -11.56 0.43 -14.60
C ILE A 1160 -10.96 1.75 -14.09
N GLY A 1161 -9.79 1.69 -13.43
CA GLY A 1161 -9.12 2.88 -12.89
C GLY A 1161 -8.78 3.92 -13.97
N LEU A 1162 -8.35 3.45 -15.14
CA LEU A 1162 -8.13 4.27 -16.33
C LEU A 1162 -9.42 4.98 -16.80
N HIS A 1163 -10.58 4.32 -16.78
CA HIS A 1163 -11.86 4.95 -17.13
C HIS A 1163 -12.30 5.99 -16.09
N GLU A 1164 -12.17 5.67 -14.79
CA GLU A 1164 -12.48 6.61 -13.71
C GLU A 1164 -11.58 7.84 -13.71
N GLN A 1165 -10.31 7.72 -14.09
CA GLN A 1165 -9.42 8.88 -14.27
C GLN A 1165 -9.89 9.76 -15.41
N ARG A 1166 -10.29 9.18 -16.56
CA ARG A 1166 -10.85 9.94 -17.68
C ARG A 1166 -12.15 10.66 -17.31
N ASP A 1167 -13.05 10.00 -16.57
CA ASP A 1167 -14.28 10.61 -16.04
C ASP A 1167 -14.01 11.74 -15.03
N ARG A 1168 -12.84 11.72 -14.36
CA ARG A 1168 -12.33 12.80 -13.50
C ARG A 1168 -11.57 13.89 -14.28
N GLY A 1169 -11.60 13.88 -15.61
CA GLY A 1169 -11.01 14.91 -16.47
C GLY A 1169 -9.55 14.67 -16.87
N PHE A 1170 -9.04 13.43 -16.76
CA PHE A 1170 -7.71 13.09 -17.25
C PHE A 1170 -7.73 12.92 -18.79
N GLU A 1171 -7.32 13.97 -19.51
CA GLU A 1171 -7.29 13.98 -20.98
C GLU A 1171 -5.98 13.39 -21.53
N GLY A 1172 -6.10 12.32 -22.32
CA GLY A 1172 -4.99 11.73 -23.07
C GLY A 1172 -5.46 10.56 -23.95
N ASP A 1173 -5.00 10.51 -25.20
CA ASP A 1173 -5.26 9.39 -26.11
C ASP A 1173 -4.44 8.16 -25.68
N ASN A 1174 -4.97 7.39 -24.73
CA ASN A 1174 -4.38 6.09 -24.38
C ASN A 1174 -4.90 5.02 -25.36
N HIS A 1175 -4.03 4.60 -26.27
CA HIS A 1175 -4.29 3.62 -27.33
C HIS A 1175 -4.81 2.27 -26.81
N VAL A 1176 -4.57 1.93 -25.53
CA VAL A 1176 -5.15 0.74 -24.89
C VAL A 1176 -6.68 0.78 -24.88
N PHE A 1177 -7.33 1.95 -24.86
CA PHE A 1177 -8.78 2.06 -25.01
C PHE A 1177 -9.29 1.84 -26.43
N ALA A 1178 -8.43 1.99 -27.44
CA ALA A 1178 -8.76 1.64 -28.83
C ALA A 1178 -8.61 0.12 -29.09
N ASP A 1179 -8.10 -0.64 -28.13
CA ASP A 1179 -8.12 -2.10 -28.16
C ASP A 1179 -9.56 -2.60 -27.90
N PRO A 1180 -10.18 -3.39 -28.80
CA PRO A 1180 -11.53 -3.91 -28.61
C PRO A 1180 -11.72 -4.69 -27.29
N ARG A 1181 -10.65 -5.29 -26.75
CA ARG A 1181 -10.66 -5.98 -25.45
C ARG A 1181 -11.00 -5.02 -24.31
N ALA A 1182 -10.50 -3.79 -24.33
CA ALA A 1182 -10.73 -2.78 -23.30
C ALA A 1182 -12.22 -2.38 -23.19
N ALA A 1183 -12.88 -2.24 -24.34
CA ALA A 1183 -14.30 -1.95 -24.42
C ALA A 1183 -15.16 -3.08 -23.83
N LEU A 1184 -14.79 -4.35 -24.07
CA LEU A 1184 -15.48 -5.53 -23.49
C LEU A 1184 -15.40 -5.56 -21.96
N PHE A 1185 -14.23 -5.25 -21.38
CA PHE A 1185 -14.08 -5.12 -19.92
C PHE A 1185 -14.95 -3.97 -19.40
N THR A 1186 -14.86 -2.79 -20.00
CA THR A 1186 -15.66 -1.62 -19.61
C THR A 1186 -17.17 -1.92 -19.65
N ALA A 1187 -17.67 -2.54 -20.73
CA ALA A 1187 -19.09 -2.84 -20.90
C ALA A 1187 -19.62 -3.95 -19.99
N SER A 1188 -18.82 -4.99 -19.72
CA SER A 1188 -19.20 -6.08 -18.82
C SER A 1188 -19.24 -5.62 -17.35
N PHE A 1189 -18.29 -4.76 -16.93
CA PHE A 1189 -18.33 -4.13 -15.62
C PHE A 1189 -19.44 -3.07 -15.50
N ALA A 1190 -19.72 -2.27 -16.54
CA ALA A 1190 -20.86 -1.34 -16.54
C ALA A 1190 -22.20 -2.08 -16.37
N ARG A 1191 -22.39 -3.25 -17.02
CA ARG A 1191 -23.55 -4.13 -16.78
C ARG A 1191 -23.62 -4.61 -15.33
N ARG A 1192 -22.49 -4.87 -14.68
CA ARG A 1192 -22.40 -5.36 -13.30
C ARG A 1192 -22.62 -4.24 -12.26
N ARG A 1193 -22.09 -3.04 -12.49
CA ARG A 1193 -22.39 -1.84 -11.70
C ARG A 1193 -23.88 -1.49 -11.81
N ALA A 1194 -24.43 -1.49 -13.01
CA ALA A 1194 -25.87 -1.33 -13.23
C ALA A 1194 -26.71 -2.45 -12.58
N ALA A 1195 -26.18 -3.68 -12.40
CA ALA A 1195 -26.87 -4.75 -11.68
C ALA A 1195 -26.83 -4.56 -10.15
N ALA A 1196 -25.74 -4.03 -9.59
CA ALA A 1196 -25.63 -3.65 -8.18
C ALA A 1196 -26.50 -2.40 -7.86
N GLU A 1197 -26.41 -1.36 -8.70
CA GLU A 1197 -27.21 -0.13 -8.58
C GLU A 1197 -28.73 -0.39 -8.80
N ARG A 1198 -29.10 -1.43 -9.57
CA ARG A 1198 -30.49 -1.89 -9.73
C ARG A 1198 -31.16 -2.43 -8.48
N GLN A 1199 -30.44 -2.64 -7.38
CA GLN A 1199 -31.10 -2.87 -6.08
C GLN A 1199 -31.74 -1.60 -5.51
N HIS A 1200 -31.52 -0.39 -6.05
CA HIS A 1200 -32.06 0.87 -5.52
C HIS A 1200 -32.63 1.89 -6.52
N SER A 1201 -32.60 1.67 -7.84
CA SER A 1201 -33.28 2.58 -8.80
C SER A 1201 -33.64 1.93 -10.14
N THR A 1202 -34.87 2.15 -10.62
CA THR A 1202 -35.41 1.54 -11.86
C THR A 1202 -36.06 2.57 -12.81
N THR A 1203 -35.30 3.45 -13.48
CA THR A 1203 -35.90 4.33 -14.51
C THR A 1203 -35.06 4.82 -15.70
N THR A 1204 -33.75 4.54 -15.82
CA THR A 1204 -32.87 5.23 -16.80
C THR A 1204 -32.26 4.39 -17.94
N ALA A 1205 -32.43 3.08 -17.97
CA ALA A 1205 -31.69 2.19 -18.90
C ALA A 1205 -32.16 2.15 -20.38
N ALA A 1206 -32.96 3.11 -20.84
CA ALA A 1206 -33.62 3.05 -22.17
C ALA A 1206 -32.98 3.92 -23.28
N GLN A 1207 -31.99 4.76 -22.97
CA GLN A 1207 -31.51 5.80 -23.89
C GLN A 1207 -30.36 5.40 -24.84
N HIS A 1208 -29.79 4.20 -24.70
CA HIS A 1208 -28.64 3.73 -25.50
C HIS A 1208 -28.91 2.46 -26.33
N LEU A 1209 -30.19 2.15 -26.61
CA LEU A 1209 -30.55 1.06 -27.52
C LEU A 1209 -30.77 1.59 -28.95
N PRO A 1210 -30.33 0.87 -29.99
CA PRO A 1210 -30.72 1.16 -31.38
C PRO A 1210 -32.24 1.27 -31.53
N ALA A 1211 -32.72 2.22 -32.34
CA ALA A 1211 -34.12 2.61 -32.41
C ALA A 1211 -35.09 1.44 -32.72
N ASP A 1212 -34.65 0.48 -33.52
CA ASP A 1212 -35.39 -0.74 -33.88
C ASP A 1212 -35.56 -1.70 -32.70
N ILE A 1213 -34.56 -1.79 -31.81
CA ILE A 1213 -34.63 -2.58 -30.57
C ILE A 1213 -35.50 -1.85 -29.53
N ALA A 1214 -35.35 -0.53 -29.41
CA ALA A 1214 -36.21 0.28 -28.56
C ALA A 1214 -37.70 0.13 -28.94
N ARG A 1215 -38.02 0.15 -30.25
CA ARG A 1215 -39.39 -0.14 -30.74
C ARG A 1215 -39.87 -1.55 -30.39
N ALA A 1216 -39.04 -2.58 -30.56
CA ALA A 1216 -39.41 -3.96 -30.25
C ALA A 1216 -39.70 -4.17 -28.75
N VAL A 1217 -38.95 -3.50 -27.87
CA VAL A 1217 -39.15 -3.54 -26.40
C VAL A 1217 -40.39 -2.74 -25.98
N LEU A 1218 -40.65 -1.58 -26.60
CA LEU A 1218 -41.80 -0.73 -26.27
C LEU A 1218 -43.15 -1.29 -26.76
N LEU A 1219 -43.18 -2.08 -27.83
CA LEU A 1219 -44.40 -2.65 -28.42
C LEU A 1219 -45.00 -3.85 -27.66
N ARG A 1220 -44.37 -4.35 -26.58
CA ARG A 1220 -44.79 -5.57 -25.85
C ARG A 1220 -45.15 -5.35 -24.38
N ARG A 1221 -45.81 -4.24 -24.03
CA ARG A 1221 -46.30 -4.04 -22.65
C ARG A 1221 -47.48 -4.94 -22.24
N ASP A 1222 -48.24 -5.50 -23.19
CA ASP A 1222 -49.56 -6.09 -22.89
C ASP A 1222 -49.72 -7.63 -23.01
N GLN A 1223 -48.70 -8.41 -23.39
CA GLN A 1223 -48.83 -9.89 -23.39
C GLN A 1223 -47.64 -10.63 -22.77
N ARG A 1224 -47.94 -11.46 -21.77
CA ARG A 1224 -47.01 -12.29 -20.99
C ARG A 1224 -46.79 -13.65 -21.67
N ASP A 1225 -45.77 -13.76 -22.51
CA ASP A 1225 -45.16 -15.07 -22.83
C ASP A 1225 -43.63 -14.93 -22.95
N PRO A 1226 -42.85 -15.46 -21.99
CA PRO A 1226 -41.38 -15.44 -22.04
C PRO A 1226 -40.78 -16.26 -23.20
N GLY A 1227 -41.50 -17.26 -23.73
CA GLY A 1227 -40.97 -18.20 -24.71
C GLY A 1227 -40.64 -17.57 -26.08
N ALA A 1228 -41.30 -16.46 -26.42
CA ALA A 1228 -41.21 -15.84 -27.75
C ALA A 1228 -40.07 -14.83 -27.92
N LEU A 1229 -39.31 -14.48 -26.87
CA LEU A 1229 -38.18 -13.54 -26.98
C LEU A 1229 -36.96 -14.20 -27.64
N LEU A 1230 -36.67 -15.46 -27.28
CA LEU A 1230 -35.53 -16.21 -27.81
C LEU A 1230 -35.64 -16.47 -29.33
N PRO A 1231 -36.81 -16.86 -29.89
CA PRO A 1231 -37.01 -16.97 -31.33
C PRO A 1231 -36.91 -15.65 -32.07
N ALA A 1232 -37.36 -14.52 -31.49
CA ALA A 1232 -37.25 -13.21 -32.11
C ALA A 1232 -35.79 -12.68 -32.11
N LEU A 1233 -35.08 -12.83 -30.99
CA LEU A 1233 -33.64 -12.59 -30.93
C LEU A 1233 -32.89 -13.52 -31.89
N ARG A 1234 -33.20 -14.82 -31.90
CA ARG A 1234 -32.65 -15.76 -32.90
C ARG A 1234 -33.02 -15.37 -34.33
N ALA A 1235 -34.19 -14.81 -34.63
CA ALA A 1235 -34.54 -14.37 -35.98
C ALA A 1235 -33.75 -13.12 -36.40
N VAL A 1236 -33.55 -12.14 -35.51
CA VAL A 1236 -32.72 -10.95 -35.78
C VAL A 1236 -31.24 -11.33 -35.88
N VAL A 1237 -30.76 -12.17 -34.96
CA VAL A 1237 -29.40 -12.72 -34.94
C VAL A 1237 -29.18 -13.60 -36.17
N SER A 1238 -30.09 -14.51 -36.55
CA SER A 1238 -29.98 -15.30 -37.79
C SER A 1238 -30.05 -14.44 -39.05
N LYS A 1239 -30.82 -13.34 -39.07
CA LYS A 1239 -30.91 -12.41 -40.21
C LYS A 1239 -29.70 -11.46 -40.32
N LYS A 1240 -28.92 -11.30 -39.24
CA LYS A 1240 -27.57 -10.68 -39.25
C LYS A 1240 -26.48 -11.71 -39.55
N ILE A 1241 -26.48 -12.89 -38.93
CA ILE A 1241 -25.55 -14.02 -39.20
C ILE A 1241 -25.65 -14.48 -40.66
N SER A 1242 -26.85 -14.50 -41.25
CA SER A 1242 -27.01 -14.79 -42.69
C SER A 1242 -26.39 -13.73 -43.62
N LYS A 1243 -25.86 -12.63 -43.07
CA LYS A 1243 -25.05 -11.63 -43.76
C LYS A 1243 -23.60 -11.53 -43.26
N SER A 1244 -23.22 -12.26 -42.20
CA SER A 1244 -21.91 -12.10 -41.53
C SER A 1244 -21.18 -13.40 -41.20
N GLY A 1245 -21.59 -14.54 -41.76
CA GLY A 1245 -20.76 -15.76 -41.71
C GLY A 1245 -21.52 -17.07 -41.85
N ASN A 1246 -21.91 -17.44 -43.06
CA ASN A 1246 -22.07 -18.86 -43.40
C ASN A 1246 -22.02 -19.12 -44.92
N ILE A 1247 -20.87 -19.56 -45.42
CA ILE A 1247 -20.79 -20.40 -46.62
C ILE A 1247 -19.84 -21.57 -46.32
N SER A 1248 -20.36 -22.56 -45.61
CA SER A 1248 -20.03 -23.95 -45.94
C SER A 1248 -21.32 -24.74 -45.99
N THR A 1249 -21.64 -25.28 -47.17
CA THR A 1249 -22.80 -26.12 -47.40
C THR A 1249 -22.41 -27.59 -47.23
N THR A 1250 -23.06 -28.31 -46.31
CA THR A 1250 -23.87 -29.50 -46.63
C THR A 1250 -24.48 -30.11 -45.36
N LEU A 1251 -25.81 -30.02 -45.23
CA LEU A 1251 -26.64 -31.09 -44.70
C LEU A 1251 -28.06 -30.92 -45.27
N LYS A 1252 -28.27 -31.47 -46.47
CA LYS A 1252 -29.60 -31.66 -47.06
C LYS A 1252 -30.13 -33.01 -46.60
N LYS A 1253 -31.33 -33.03 -45.99
CA LYS A 1253 -31.98 -34.19 -45.35
C LYS A 1253 -31.22 -34.64 -44.08
N THR A 1254 -31.84 -34.75 -42.91
CA THR A 1254 -33.27 -34.85 -42.59
C THR A 1254 -33.58 -34.05 -41.33
#